data_AF-A0A510VMY7-F1
#
_entry.id   AF-A0A510VMY7-F1
#
_cell.length_a   1.000
_cell.length_b   1.000
_cell.length_c   1.000
_cell.angle_alpha   90.00
_cell.angle_beta   90.00
_cell.angle_gamma   90.00
#
_symmetry.space_group_name_H-M   'P 1'
#
loop_
_entity.id
_entity.type
_entity.pdbx_description
1 polymer ?
#
loop_
_entity_poly.entity_id
_entity_poly.type
_entity_poly.pdbx_seq_one_letter_code
_entity_poly.pdbx_strand_id
1 'polypeptide(L)'
;MKTWINKRVTQFENSRSMGAIAALVIPACIFLVLLISLGIEPFGDKTIAYIDANNQYMSFFGYLKQNLTNPTGFLYSFQAAIGNNFFGVLTYYLLNPINVLIIFFPLSKMPLFLLVLAWLKISLASLSMYYFLRVHFRLNLFKTHLQNHLRMIDVLVGTTYSFMAFAVVYMSNVMWLDVLILLPLMVLGLEKIFNGNKPYLFGAVLTYGLITNYYTSYISCFFLAFYFLFLILLSVQQHVELQELIKHTISTIISGALGIGLAAVVLLPSFESTVGVAKAPVEYNLNFITNWVDLGREVLGGIPGTEPHVGPLIFTGSLMLIMIVSFFLNDNVDLKEKLSWGAMLLLILGLSNIDASYFAWHVFTAPNGFPHRESYTIGFFITLLAATSLHKGFSVSRRSLLKGLMLFGAALLVLSKVEPFITSWVIIYNVAIVVALCFSLHKWSGNGSSVALLAVILLSFGDVAYGARNSWKTNSSTLSSQSFARYTTSMAKAVKFVQQDDKSFYRVGVSTEQSTNQGMLFNYRGVGGYTSTQGTNLVNFWSSLGYFQNYQTRWVNYNNGSTLAIDNLFGIKYRIENNNAKLRKDFNAATSDLGYDNFPSLESKGHKVGDVDGLTIYKTTKSMPLAVSVRDEALAPTKALHQTKNPFEVQNRLWMKLTGLNKALLNIPDEITQSESTGRREISYVITPKQTGGLYLNLPEKKGDIVHQPLQMYVNGHFVSDYRTEGENGIVALGHQKTNQTVKVTVRAVDGAKIVGLNTSPNAYTQNEKVMLEGQARLNPQKKINVHLINSRRIRVNVPSAAKHLMLTIPYDKGWHAVDQANRPLKIKKAVGSMLGIETEASSKKTTLSYTPTGLISGIIISSSSLVATIAVALWYELKSSKRK
;
A
#
# COMPACT_ATOMS: atom_id res chain seq x y z
N MET A 1 -11.49 -50.30 -2.63
CA MET A 1 -10.97 -48.91 -2.63
C MET A 1 -10.51 -48.45 -4.02
N LYS A 2 -9.50 -49.08 -4.66
CA LYS A 2 -8.99 -48.71 -6.00
C LYS A 2 -10.08 -48.55 -7.07
N THR A 3 -10.97 -49.53 -7.22
CA THR A 3 -12.07 -49.50 -8.20
C THR A 3 -13.04 -48.35 -7.96
N TRP A 4 -13.29 -48.00 -6.70
CA TRP A 4 -14.14 -46.87 -6.32
C TRP A 4 -13.48 -45.52 -6.66
N ILE A 5 -12.18 -45.37 -6.39
CA ILE A 5 -11.39 -44.17 -6.75
C ILE A 5 -11.40 -43.99 -8.26
N ASN A 6 -11.10 -45.04 -9.04
CA ASN A 6 -11.09 -44.96 -10.50
C ASN A 6 -12.45 -44.48 -11.04
N LYS A 7 -13.57 -45.05 -10.56
CA LYS A 7 -14.92 -44.66 -10.98
C LYS A 7 -15.21 -43.17 -10.70
N ARG A 8 -14.79 -42.67 -9.54
CA ARG A 8 -14.97 -41.27 -9.15
C ARG A 8 -14.10 -40.31 -9.96
N VAL A 9 -12.84 -40.66 -10.20
CA VAL A 9 -11.93 -39.86 -11.05
C VAL A 9 -12.48 -39.75 -12.47
N THR A 10 -12.95 -40.84 -13.07
CA THR A 10 -13.56 -40.79 -14.41
C THR A 10 -14.83 -39.94 -14.46
N GLN A 11 -15.69 -40.03 -13.43
CA GLN A 11 -16.88 -39.19 -13.33
C GLN A 11 -16.53 -37.68 -13.26
N PHE A 12 -15.52 -37.32 -12.45
CA PHE A 12 -15.03 -35.96 -12.33
C PHE A 12 -14.45 -35.44 -13.65
N GLU A 13 -13.62 -36.26 -14.31
CA GLU A 13 -13.03 -35.93 -15.60
C GLU A 13 -14.08 -35.72 -16.69
N ASN A 14 -15.30 -36.23 -16.57
CA ASN A 14 -16.34 -35.99 -17.56
C ASN A 14 -17.14 -34.69 -17.30
N SER A 15 -17.12 -34.15 -16.08
CA SER A 15 -17.97 -33.01 -15.69
C SER A 15 -17.25 -31.66 -15.77
N ARG A 16 -17.73 -30.75 -16.62
CA ARG A 16 -17.17 -29.40 -16.75
C ARG A 16 -17.41 -28.53 -15.52
N SER A 17 -18.60 -28.63 -14.91
CA SER A 17 -18.97 -27.85 -13.73
C SER A 17 -18.19 -28.29 -12.50
N MET A 18 -17.97 -29.60 -12.32
CA MET A 18 -17.22 -30.13 -11.16
C MET A 18 -15.76 -29.66 -11.15
N GLY A 19 -15.09 -29.61 -12.31
CA GLY A 19 -13.72 -29.10 -12.40
C GLY A 19 -13.59 -27.63 -11.98
N ALA A 20 -14.49 -26.77 -12.47
CA ALA A 20 -14.49 -25.35 -12.10
C ALA A 20 -14.80 -25.14 -10.61
N ILE A 21 -15.78 -25.88 -10.07
CA ILE A 21 -16.12 -25.84 -8.64
C ILE A 21 -14.91 -26.30 -7.80
N ALA A 22 -14.24 -27.37 -8.18
CA ALA A 22 -13.05 -27.86 -7.47
C ALA A 22 -11.90 -26.85 -7.52
N ALA A 23 -11.65 -26.22 -8.67
CA ALA A 23 -10.62 -25.18 -8.82
C ALA A 23 -10.87 -23.97 -7.89
N LEU A 24 -12.11 -23.71 -7.51
CA LEU A 24 -12.48 -22.66 -6.56
C LEU A 24 -12.43 -23.15 -5.10
N VAL A 25 -13.00 -24.32 -4.82
CA VAL A 25 -13.22 -24.81 -3.44
C VAL A 25 -11.97 -25.40 -2.81
N ILE A 26 -11.14 -26.12 -3.57
CA ILE A 26 -9.91 -26.73 -3.04
C ILE A 26 -8.93 -25.69 -2.49
N PRO A 27 -8.53 -24.64 -3.22
CA PRO A 27 -7.64 -23.61 -2.67
C PRO A 27 -8.29 -22.88 -1.49
N ALA A 28 -9.61 -22.66 -1.51
CA ALA A 28 -10.34 -22.09 -0.39
C ALA A 28 -10.22 -22.95 0.88
N CYS A 29 -10.34 -24.27 0.76
CA CYS A 29 -10.17 -25.21 1.88
C CYS A 29 -8.73 -25.25 2.38
N ILE A 30 -7.73 -25.27 1.49
CA ILE A 30 -6.31 -25.21 1.88
C ILE A 30 -6.05 -23.93 2.67
N PHE A 31 -6.55 -22.78 2.19
CA PHE A 31 -6.39 -21.51 2.88
C PHE A 31 -7.02 -21.55 4.28
N LEU A 32 -8.23 -22.11 4.44
CA LEU A 32 -8.86 -22.28 5.76
C LEU A 32 -8.01 -23.12 6.72
N VAL A 33 -7.42 -24.22 6.24
CA VAL A 33 -6.49 -25.04 7.03
C VAL A 33 -5.27 -24.23 7.46
N LEU A 34 -4.73 -23.38 6.59
CA LEU A 34 -3.64 -22.46 6.94
C LEU A 34 -4.04 -21.52 8.07
N LEU A 35 -5.22 -20.90 8.00
CA LEU A 35 -5.73 -20.00 9.03
C LEU A 35 -5.86 -20.69 10.39
N ILE A 36 -6.43 -21.89 10.41
CA ILE A 36 -6.53 -22.72 11.63
C ILE A 36 -5.14 -23.01 12.18
N SER A 37 -4.20 -23.43 11.33
CA SER A 37 -2.84 -23.81 11.74
C SER A 37 -1.99 -22.66 12.28
N LEU A 38 -2.34 -21.41 11.92
CA LEU A 38 -1.64 -20.18 12.31
C LEU A 38 -2.37 -19.41 13.43
N GLY A 39 -3.59 -19.80 13.79
CA GLY A 39 -4.42 -19.09 14.76
C GLY A 39 -4.85 -17.70 14.28
N ILE A 40 -5.10 -17.57 12.96
CA ILE A 40 -5.60 -16.35 12.33
C ILE A 40 -7.13 -16.34 12.47
N GLU A 41 -7.72 -15.16 12.64
CA GLU A 41 -9.17 -15.02 12.73
C GLU A 41 -9.88 -15.67 11.52
N PRO A 42 -11.09 -16.24 11.68
CA PRO A 42 -11.90 -16.28 12.89
C PRO A 42 -11.48 -17.40 13.88
N PHE A 43 -10.45 -18.19 13.57
CA PHE A 43 -10.04 -19.36 14.35
C PHE A 43 -9.03 -19.03 15.46
N GLY A 44 -8.49 -17.81 15.49
CA GLY A 44 -7.69 -17.28 16.58
C GLY A 44 -7.71 -15.74 16.59
N ASP A 45 -6.79 -15.14 17.35
CA ASP A 45 -6.76 -13.69 17.56
C ASP A 45 -5.79 -12.95 16.62
N LYS A 46 -4.96 -13.66 15.86
CA LYS A 46 -4.04 -13.05 14.90
C LYS A 46 -4.78 -12.61 13.64
N THR A 47 -4.16 -11.71 12.88
CA THR A 47 -4.70 -11.20 11.61
C THR A 47 -3.66 -11.31 10.50
N ILE A 48 -4.08 -11.14 9.24
CA ILE A 48 -3.15 -10.98 8.11
C ILE A 48 -2.70 -9.53 7.92
N ALA A 49 -3.12 -8.61 8.80
CA ALA A 49 -2.80 -7.19 8.70
C ALA A 49 -1.35 -6.95 9.16
N TYR A 50 -0.43 -7.12 8.22
CA TYR A 50 1.01 -6.98 8.39
C TYR A 50 1.54 -5.73 7.65
N ILE A 51 2.43 -4.97 8.30
CA ILE A 51 3.06 -3.73 7.79
C ILE A 51 2.04 -2.77 7.16
N ASP A 52 1.99 -2.66 5.84
CA ASP A 52 1.17 -1.67 5.12
C ASP A 52 -0.33 -1.94 5.26
N ALA A 53 -0.73 -3.21 5.40
CA ALA A 53 -2.12 -3.53 5.67
C ALA A 53 -2.58 -2.89 7.00
N ASN A 54 -1.68 -2.82 7.98
CA ASN A 54 -1.92 -2.19 9.27
C ASN A 54 -1.73 -0.66 9.22
N ASN A 55 -0.65 -0.17 8.58
CA ASN A 55 -0.32 1.25 8.51
C ASN A 55 -1.24 2.06 7.58
N GLN A 56 -1.82 1.44 6.54
CA GLN A 56 -2.49 2.14 5.45
C GLN A 56 -3.81 1.49 5.04
N TYR A 57 -3.81 0.20 4.67
CA TYR A 57 -4.91 -0.35 3.88
C TYR A 57 -6.22 -0.42 4.67
N MET A 58 -6.18 -0.82 5.94
CA MET A 58 -7.39 -0.77 6.79
C MET A 58 -8.03 0.62 6.80
N SER A 59 -7.23 1.68 6.87
CA SER A 59 -7.71 3.06 6.85
C SER A 59 -8.26 3.46 5.48
N PHE A 60 -7.65 3.02 4.38
CA PHE A 60 -8.15 3.26 3.03
C PHE A 60 -9.49 2.56 2.78
N PHE A 61 -9.64 1.30 3.21
CA PHE A 61 -10.90 0.57 3.14
C PHE A 61 -11.98 1.12 4.07
N GLY A 62 -11.59 1.58 5.27
CA GLY A 62 -12.48 2.31 6.17
C GLY A 62 -13.01 3.60 5.54
N TYR A 63 -12.15 4.34 4.82
CA TYR A 63 -12.54 5.52 4.06
C TYR A 63 -13.47 5.19 2.90
N LEU A 64 -13.15 4.14 2.13
CA LEU A 64 -14.02 3.63 1.06
C LEU A 64 -15.43 3.38 1.61
N LYS A 65 -15.54 2.57 2.67
CA LYS A 65 -16.82 2.21 3.30
C LYS A 65 -17.64 3.46 3.68
N GLN A 66 -16.99 4.45 4.27
CA GLN A 66 -17.66 5.66 4.78
C GLN A 66 -18.01 6.69 3.70
N ASN A 67 -17.39 6.59 2.51
CA ASN A 67 -17.57 7.56 1.43
C ASN A 67 -18.22 6.97 0.17
N LEU A 68 -18.73 5.72 0.19
CA LEU A 68 -19.45 5.12 -0.95
C LEU A 68 -20.59 6.01 -1.48
N THR A 69 -21.28 6.74 -0.60
CA THR A 69 -22.37 7.67 -0.96
C THR A 69 -21.89 9.09 -1.24
N ASN A 70 -20.59 9.38 -1.10
CA ASN A 70 -19.99 10.69 -1.35
C ASN A 70 -18.86 10.57 -2.40
N PRO A 71 -19.19 10.46 -3.69
CA PRO A 71 -18.21 10.24 -4.74
C PRO A 71 -17.18 11.37 -4.87
N THR A 72 -17.54 12.60 -4.46
CA THR A 72 -16.60 13.73 -4.48
C THR A 72 -15.44 13.56 -3.49
N GLY A 73 -15.65 12.79 -2.41
CA GLY A 73 -14.60 12.44 -1.44
C GLY A 73 -13.50 11.56 -2.02
N PHE A 74 -13.75 10.91 -3.16
CA PHE A 74 -12.73 10.14 -3.86
C PHE A 74 -11.83 10.99 -4.77
N LEU A 75 -12.19 12.26 -5.01
CA LEU A 75 -11.33 13.21 -5.73
C LEU A 75 -10.36 13.90 -4.77
N TYR A 76 -10.89 14.45 -3.67
CA TYR A 76 -10.12 15.14 -2.64
C TYR A 76 -10.63 14.75 -1.25
N SER A 77 -9.72 14.50 -0.31
CA SER A 77 -10.06 14.09 1.05
C SER A 77 -9.48 15.06 2.07
N PHE A 78 -10.31 15.53 3.01
CA PHE A 78 -9.87 16.32 4.17
C PHE A 78 -9.50 15.43 5.37
N GLN A 79 -9.66 14.11 5.22
CA GLN A 79 -9.37 13.09 6.22
C GLN A 79 -7.99 12.47 5.99
N ALA A 80 -7.42 12.62 4.79
CA ALA A 80 -6.05 12.28 4.46
C ALA A 80 -5.11 13.45 4.80
N ALA A 81 -4.39 13.36 5.92
CA ALA A 81 -3.69 14.49 6.53
C ALA A 81 -4.64 15.70 6.71
N ILE A 82 -4.21 16.91 6.33
CA ILE A 82 -5.05 18.11 6.36
C ILE A 82 -5.84 18.37 5.06
N GLY A 83 -5.72 17.49 4.07
CA GLY A 83 -6.19 17.69 2.70
C GLY A 83 -5.24 17.04 1.69
N ASN A 84 -5.71 16.07 0.90
CA ASN A 84 -4.89 15.43 -0.14
C ASN A 84 -5.72 15.03 -1.37
N ASN A 85 -5.05 14.96 -2.53
CA ASN A 85 -5.59 14.33 -3.73
C ASN A 85 -5.82 12.84 -3.44
N PHE A 86 -7.08 12.47 -3.20
CA PHE A 86 -7.43 11.08 -2.87
C PHE A 86 -7.53 10.21 -4.12
N PHE A 87 -7.61 10.81 -5.32
CA PHE A 87 -7.77 10.06 -6.55
C PHE A 87 -6.59 9.10 -6.79
N GLY A 88 -5.36 9.52 -6.51
CA GLY A 88 -4.18 8.65 -6.63
C GLY A 88 -4.20 7.46 -5.64
N VAL A 89 -4.77 7.65 -4.45
CA VAL A 89 -4.96 6.54 -3.49
C VAL A 89 -6.06 5.60 -3.99
N LEU A 90 -7.17 6.15 -4.47
CA LEU A 90 -8.29 5.40 -5.02
C LEU A 90 -7.82 4.45 -6.15
N THR A 91 -7.09 4.98 -7.13
CA THR A 91 -6.72 4.26 -8.35
C THR A 91 -5.62 3.23 -8.16
N TYR A 92 -4.77 3.39 -7.14
CA TYR A 92 -3.76 2.40 -6.81
C TYR A 92 -4.31 1.29 -5.91
N TYR A 93 -5.17 1.61 -4.93
CA TYR A 93 -5.54 0.68 -3.85
C TYR A 93 -6.97 0.13 -3.93
N LEU A 94 -7.95 0.89 -4.46
CA LEU A 94 -9.37 0.67 -4.10
C LEU A 94 -10.32 0.43 -5.28
N LEU A 95 -9.92 0.67 -6.54
CA LEU A 95 -10.84 0.62 -7.69
C LEU A 95 -11.34 -0.78 -8.09
N ASN A 96 -10.88 -1.86 -7.45
CA ASN A 96 -11.42 -3.19 -7.70
C ASN A 96 -12.89 -3.30 -7.22
N PRO A 97 -13.86 -3.65 -8.09
CA PRO A 97 -15.27 -3.82 -7.73
C PRO A 97 -15.54 -4.83 -6.60
N ILE A 98 -14.69 -5.86 -6.43
CA ILE A 98 -14.81 -6.83 -5.33
C ILE A 98 -14.73 -6.13 -3.96
N ASN A 99 -14.07 -4.97 -3.89
CA ASN A 99 -13.96 -4.19 -2.65
C ASN A 99 -15.32 -3.69 -2.14
N VAL A 100 -16.37 -3.64 -2.97
CA VAL A 100 -17.74 -3.29 -2.56
C VAL A 100 -18.28 -4.23 -1.47
N LEU A 101 -17.76 -5.46 -1.36
CA LEU A 101 -18.11 -6.39 -0.29
C LEU A 101 -17.87 -5.81 1.13
N ILE A 102 -17.08 -4.74 1.25
CA ILE A 102 -16.86 -4.00 2.50
C ILE A 102 -18.16 -3.53 3.16
N ILE A 103 -19.25 -3.34 2.40
CA ILE A 103 -20.55 -2.93 2.94
C ILE A 103 -21.05 -3.88 4.04
N PHE A 104 -20.74 -5.17 3.93
CA PHE A 104 -21.20 -6.21 4.86
C PHE A 104 -20.37 -6.30 6.16
N PHE A 105 -19.26 -5.56 6.27
CA PHE A 105 -18.35 -5.65 7.41
C PHE A 105 -18.35 -4.34 8.22
N PRO A 106 -18.58 -4.36 9.54
CA PRO A 106 -18.41 -3.16 10.36
C PRO A 106 -16.93 -2.76 10.44
N LEU A 107 -16.63 -1.49 10.77
CA LEU A 107 -15.24 -1.01 10.89
C LEU A 107 -14.42 -1.83 11.89
N SER A 108 -15.03 -2.35 12.95
CA SER A 108 -14.36 -3.23 13.93
C SER A 108 -13.90 -4.58 13.36
N LYS A 109 -14.32 -4.94 12.15
CA LYS A 109 -13.97 -6.18 11.43
C LYS A 109 -13.18 -5.90 10.14
N MET A 110 -12.44 -4.79 10.07
CA MET A 110 -11.56 -4.50 8.93
C MET A 110 -10.49 -5.58 8.68
N PRO A 111 -9.80 -6.13 9.70
CA PRO A 111 -8.86 -7.22 9.48
C PRO A 111 -9.52 -8.45 8.81
N LEU A 112 -10.73 -8.81 9.26
CA LEU A 112 -11.49 -9.94 8.72
C LEU A 112 -11.88 -9.69 7.26
N PHE A 113 -12.25 -8.46 6.94
CA PHE A 113 -12.57 -8.10 5.56
C PHE A 113 -11.36 -8.26 4.63
N LEU A 114 -10.18 -7.77 5.04
CA LEU A 114 -8.95 -7.96 4.25
C LEU A 114 -8.64 -9.45 4.06
N LEU A 115 -8.84 -10.25 5.11
CA LEU A 115 -8.69 -11.70 5.06
C LEU A 115 -9.64 -12.35 4.05
N VAL A 116 -10.92 -11.98 4.06
CA VAL A 116 -11.92 -12.49 3.11
C VAL A 116 -11.56 -12.11 1.68
N LEU A 117 -11.03 -10.90 1.44
CA LEU A 117 -10.52 -10.51 0.12
C LEU A 117 -9.35 -11.40 -0.32
N ALA A 118 -8.36 -11.65 0.54
CA ALA A 118 -7.23 -12.51 0.21
C ALA A 118 -7.69 -13.94 -0.12
N TRP A 119 -8.55 -14.51 0.73
CA TRP A 119 -9.14 -15.83 0.55
C TRP A 119 -9.90 -15.97 -0.78
N LEU A 120 -10.75 -14.99 -1.10
CA LEU A 120 -11.51 -14.95 -2.34
C LEU A 120 -10.58 -14.82 -3.56
N LYS A 121 -9.60 -13.92 -3.51
CA LYS A 121 -8.70 -13.65 -4.64
C LYS A 121 -7.78 -14.84 -4.95
N ILE A 122 -7.27 -15.53 -3.94
CA ILE A 122 -6.51 -16.77 -4.11
C ILE A 122 -7.37 -17.85 -4.78
N SER A 123 -8.60 -18.01 -4.32
CA SER A 123 -9.54 -18.99 -4.91
C SER A 123 -9.88 -18.65 -6.37
N LEU A 124 -10.10 -17.37 -6.68
CA LEU A 124 -10.35 -16.90 -8.04
C LEU A 124 -9.11 -17.01 -8.94
N ALA A 125 -7.90 -16.84 -8.41
CA ALA A 125 -6.67 -17.00 -9.17
C ALA A 125 -6.50 -18.45 -9.65
N SER A 126 -6.81 -19.43 -8.79
CA SER A 126 -6.84 -20.85 -9.17
C SER A 126 -7.89 -21.15 -10.23
N LEU A 127 -9.11 -20.64 -10.06
CA LEU A 127 -10.17 -20.78 -11.06
C LEU A 127 -9.78 -20.15 -12.40
N SER A 128 -9.15 -18.98 -12.38
CA SER A 128 -8.68 -18.27 -13.57
C SER A 128 -7.62 -19.09 -14.32
N MET A 129 -6.61 -19.58 -13.59
CA MET A 129 -5.56 -20.44 -14.16
C MET A 129 -6.13 -21.76 -14.69
N TYR A 130 -7.03 -22.41 -13.96
CA TYR A 130 -7.75 -23.60 -14.44
C TYR A 130 -8.47 -23.31 -15.76
N TYR A 131 -9.26 -22.23 -15.81
CA TYR A 131 -10.00 -21.86 -17.01
C TYR A 131 -9.06 -21.53 -18.18
N PHE A 132 -7.98 -20.80 -17.92
CA PHE A 132 -6.93 -20.53 -18.90
C PHE A 132 -6.38 -21.83 -19.51
N LEU A 133 -5.90 -22.77 -18.69
CA LEU A 133 -5.34 -24.05 -19.16
C LEU A 133 -6.34 -24.86 -19.98
N ARG A 134 -7.62 -24.87 -19.59
CA ARG A 134 -8.69 -25.55 -20.34
C ARG A 134 -8.87 -25.04 -21.77
N VAL A 135 -8.56 -23.76 -22.01
CA VAL A 135 -8.66 -23.15 -23.34
C VAL A 135 -7.31 -23.18 -24.06
N HIS A 136 -6.22 -22.86 -23.36
CA HIS A 136 -4.84 -22.85 -23.86
C HIS A 136 -4.52 -24.10 -24.68
N PHE A 137 -4.66 -25.30 -24.09
CA PHE A 137 -4.34 -26.58 -24.76
C PHE A 137 -5.33 -26.99 -25.87
N ARG A 138 -6.33 -26.16 -26.19
CA ARG A 138 -7.22 -26.34 -27.33
C ARG A 138 -6.90 -25.41 -28.49
N LEU A 139 -6.11 -24.36 -28.26
CA LEU A 139 -5.66 -23.46 -29.31
C LEU A 139 -4.62 -24.17 -30.18
N ASN A 140 -4.61 -23.89 -31.47
CA ASN A 140 -3.78 -24.61 -32.44
C ASN A 140 -2.30 -24.56 -32.08
N LEU A 141 -1.81 -23.40 -31.62
CA LEU A 141 -0.41 -23.19 -31.21
C LEU A 141 0.05 -24.11 -30.07
N PHE A 142 -0.87 -24.53 -29.20
CA PHE A 142 -0.54 -25.28 -27.97
C PHE A 142 -1.28 -26.61 -27.89
N LYS A 143 -1.87 -27.05 -29.00
CA LYS A 143 -2.74 -28.22 -29.04
C LYS A 143 -1.96 -29.47 -28.63
N THR A 144 -2.48 -30.20 -27.64
CA THR A 144 -1.93 -31.50 -27.21
C THR A 144 -2.88 -32.64 -27.51
N HIS A 145 -2.39 -33.89 -27.48
CA HIS A 145 -3.19 -35.09 -27.74
C HIS A 145 -4.06 -35.55 -26.54
N LEU A 146 -3.82 -35.05 -25.32
CA LEU A 146 -4.41 -35.54 -24.04
C LEU A 146 -5.67 -34.76 -23.56
N GLN A 147 -6.47 -34.22 -24.48
CA GLN A 147 -7.41 -33.10 -24.26
C GLN A 147 -8.56 -33.32 -23.26
N ASN A 148 -9.00 -34.56 -23.03
CA ASN A 148 -10.27 -34.88 -22.37
C ASN A 148 -10.18 -35.44 -20.94
N HIS A 149 -8.98 -35.79 -20.44
CA HIS A 149 -8.81 -36.59 -19.21
C HIS A 149 -7.90 -35.97 -18.12
N LEU A 150 -7.63 -34.67 -18.18
CA LEU A 150 -6.68 -33.99 -17.29
C LEU A 150 -7.27 -32.80 -16.50
N ARG A 151 -8.61 -32.71 -16.32
CA ARG A 151 -9.23 -31.62 -15.55
C ARG A 151 -8.70 -31.56 -14.12
N MET A 152 -8.45 -32.70 -13.49
CA MET A 152 -7.93 -32.75 -12.13
C MET A 152 -6.48 -32.25 -12.05
N ILE A 153 -5.71 -32.38 -13.13
CA ILE A 153 -4.38 -31.77 -13.26
C ILE A 153 -4.50 -30.26 -13.41
N ASP A 154 -5.44 -29.79 -14.24
CA ASP A 154 -5.66 -28.35 -14.39
C ASP A 154 -6.08 -27.70 -13.05
N VAL A 155 -6.88 -28.41 -12.25
CA VAL A 155 -7.25 -28.01 -10.88
C VAL A 155 -6.02 -28.00 -9.97
N LEU A 156 -5.18 -29.02 -10.06
CA LEU A 156 -3.92 -29.12 -9.31
C LEU A 156 -3.01 -27.93 -9.63
N VAL A 157 -2.76 -27.67 -10.91
CA VAL A 157 -1.91 -26.57 -11.38
C VAL A 157 -2.49 -25.20 -11.01
N GLY A 158 -3.82 -25.02 -11.16
CA GLY A 158 -4.48 -23.79 -10.72
C GLY A 158 -4.35 -23.56 -9.21
N THR A 159 -4.46 -24.62 -8.41
CA THR A 159 -4.30 -24.53 -6.96
C THR A 159 -2.86 -24.16 -6.59
N THR A 160 -1.85 -24.82 -7.15
CA THR A 160 -0.44 -24.51 -6.86
C THR A 160 -0.06 -23.10 -7.32
N TYR A 161 -0.58 -22.65 -8.47
CA TYR A 161 -0.44 -21.27 -8.95
C TYR A 161 -0.96 -20.25 -7.93
N SER A 162 -2.14 -20.48 -7.36
CA SER A 162 -2.76 -19.57 -6.41
C SER A 162 -2.01 -19.44 -5.07
N PHE A 163 -1.15 -20.41 -4.75
CA PHE A 163 -0.29 -20.44 -3.57
C PHE A 163 1.20 -20.22 -3.92
N MET A 164 1.51 -19.64 -5.08
CA MET A 164 2.88 -19.25 -5.40
C MET A 164 3.47 -18.33 -4.32
N ALA A 165 4.80 -18.30 -4.21
CA ALA A 165 5.54 -17.49 -3.25
C ALA A 165 5.08 -16.03 -3.20
N PHE A 166 4.91 -15.38 -4.36
CA PHE A 166 4.39 -14.02 -4.44
C PHE A 166 3.03 -13.87 -3.74
N ALA A 167 2.08 -14.77 -3.99
CA ALA A 167 0.74 -14.73 -3.43
C ALA A 167 0.77 -14.88 -1.90
N VAL A 168 1.62 -15.78 -1.41
CA VAL A 168 1.77 -16.06 0.02
C VAL A 168 2.43 -14.88 0.72
N VAL A 169 3.63 -14.47 0.30
CA VAL A 169 4.41 -13.44 1.00
C VAL A 169 3.69 -12.09 0.96
N TYR A 170 2.99 -11.78 -0.13
CA TYR A 170 2.25 -10.53 -0.30
C TYR A 170 0.74 -10.66 -0.07
N MET A 171 0.24 -11.69 0.63
CA MET A 171 -1.21 -11.82 0.84
C MET A 171 -1.83 -10.66 1.64
N SER A 172 -1.04 -9.93 2.44
CA SER A 172 -1.48 -8.70 3.13
C SER A 172 -1.66 -7.53 2.15
N ASN A 173 -0.98 -7.55 1.01
CA ASN A 173 -1.10 -6.59 -0.10
C ASN A 173 -2.22 -7.02 -1.06
N VAL A 174 -3.45 -7.03 -0.55
CA VAL A 174 -4.62 -7.62 -1.21
C VAL A 174 -4.91 -7.07 -2.61
N MET A 175 -4.51 -5.84 -2.92
CA MET A 175 -4.67 -5.22 -4.25
C MET A 175 -3.75 -5.83 -5.31
N TRP A 176 -2.61 -6.41 -4.91
CA TRP A 176 -1.70 -7.06 -5.85
C TRP A 176 -2.16 -8.48 -6.22
N LEU A 177 -2.94 -9.15 -5.37
CA LEU A 177 -3.49 -10.47 -5.68
C LEU A 177 -4.44 -10.48 -6.90
N ASP A 178 -4.97 -9.31 -7.27
CA ASP A 178 -5.83 -9.15 -8.46
C ASP A 178 -5.12 -9.56 -9.74
N VAL A 179 -3.81 -9.30 -9.83
CA VAL A 179 -3.03 -9.63 -11.02
C VAL A 179 -2.94 -11.13 -11.25
N LEU A 180 -3.03 -11.94 -10.19
CA LEU A 180 -3.03 -13.40 -10.31
C LEU A 180 -4.31 -13.94 -10.95
N ILE A 181 -5.42 -13.21 -10.78
CA ILE A 181 -6.68 -13.54 -11.47
C ILE A 181 -6.59 -13.09 -12.93
N LEU A 182 -6.00 -11.91 -13.18
CA LEU A 182 -6.06 -11.27 -14.49
C LEU A 182 -4.99 -11.75 -15.46
N LEU A 183 -3.77 -12.04 -15.02
CA LEU A 183 -2.66 -12.41 -15.90
C LEU A 183 -2.99 -13.65 -16.77
N PRO A 184 -3.54 -14.77 -16.24
CA PRO A 184 -3.94 -15.90 -17.08
C PRO A 184 -4.96 -15.51 -18.15
N LEU A 185 -5.87 -14.57 -17.86
CA LEU A 185 -6.89 -14.09 -18.80
C LEU A 185 -6.33 -13.11 -19.84
N MET A 186 -5.34 -12.28 -19.45
CA MET A 186 -4.62 -11.40 -20.38
C MET A 186 -3.85 -12.24 -21.40
N VAL A 187 -3.11 -13.24 -20.93
CA VAL A 187 -2.38 -14.19 -21.77
C VAL A 187 -3.35 -14.98 -22.65
N LEU A 188 -4.47 -15.46 -22.11
CA LEU A 188 -5.51 -16.12 -22.89
C LEU A 188 -6.06 -15.24 -24.02
N GLY A 189 -6.31 -13.96 -23.73
CA GLY A 189 -6.78 -12.98 -24.70
C GLY A 189 -5.79 -12.83 -25.85
N LEU A 190 -4.50 -12.75 -25.51
CA LEU A 190 -3.41 -12.63 -26.48
C LEU A 190 -3.26 -13.90 -27.33
N GLU A 191 -3.24 -15.09 -26.72
CA GLU A 191 -3.17 -16.37 -27.43
C GLU A 191 -4.36 -16.58 -28.38
N LYS A 192 -5.56 -16.15 -27.97
CA LYS A 192 -6.76 -16.18 -28.83
C LYS A 192 -6.59 -15.35 -30.09
N ILE A 193 -5.95 -14.17 -30.00
CA ILE A 193 -5.66 -13.36 -31.19
C ILE A 193 -4.77 -14.14 -32.15
N PHE A 194 -3.73 -14.80 -31.66
CA PHE A 194 -2.82 -15.62 -32.46
C PHE A 194 -3.45 -16.91 -33.01
N ASN A 195 -4.56 -17.35 -32.42
CA ASN A 195 -5.40 -18.43 -32.94
C ASN A 195 -6.50 -17.93 -33.92
N GLY A 196 -6.43 -16.65 -34.35
CA GLY A 196 -7.37 -16.06 -35.29
C GLY A 196 -8.72 -15.63 -34.70
N ASN A 197 -8.88 -15.64 -33.37
CA ASN A 197 -10.09 -15.20 -32.70
C ASN A 197 -10.15 -13.67 -32.54
N LYS A 198 -11.34 -13.17 -32.17
CA LYS A 198 -11.59 -11.73 -31.96
C LYS A 198 -10.76 -11.19 -30.77
N PRO A 199 -10.20 -9.96 -30.84
CA PRO A 199 -9.25 -9.44 -29.84
C PRO A 199 -9.89 -8.91 -28.55
N TYR A 200 -11.22 -8.91 -28.43
CA TYR A 200 -11.94 -8.20 -27.37
C TYR A 200 -11.55 -8.65 -25.95
N LEU A 201 -11.27 -9.94 -25.77
CA LEU A 201 -10.87 -10.46 -24.45
C LEU A 201 -9.55 -9.80 -23.98
N PHE A 202 -8.57 -9.67 -24.88
CA PHE A 202 -7.29 -9.06 -24.55
C PHE A 202 -7.47 -7.60 -24.13
N GLY A 203 -8.11 -6.80 -24.99
CA GLY A 203 -8.37 -5.38 -24.71
C GLY A 203 -9.17 -5.16 -23.41
N ALA A 204 -10.25 -5.92 -23.21
CA ALA A 204 -11.12 -5.74 -22.05
C ALA A 204 -10.42 -6.11 -20.73
N VAL A 205 -9.72 -7.25 -20.67
CA VAL A 205 -9.00 -7.67 -19.46
C VAL A 205 -7.82 -6.74 -19.18
N LEU A 206 -7.11 -6.28 -20.22
CA LEU A 206 -6.04 -5.30 -20.09
C LEU A 206 -6.55 -3.97 -19.51
N THR A 207 -7.63 -3.41 -20.07
CA THR A 207 -8.28 -2.21 -19.54
C THR A 207 -8.70 -2.40 -18.09
N TYR A 208 -9.36 -3.53 -17.78
CA TYR A 208 -9.79 -3.82 -16.42
C TYR A 208 -8.63 -3.90 -15.43
N GLY A 209 -7.53 -4.55 -15.82
CA GLY A 209 -6.29 -4.55 -15.03
C GLY A 209 -5.76 -3.14 -14.79
N LEU A 210 -5.60 -2.35 -15.85
CA LEU A 210 -5.06 -0.98 -15.75
C LEU A 210 -5.93 -0.06 -14.89
N ILE A 211 -7.25 -0.24 -14.89
CA ILE A 211 -8.18 0.51 -14.04
C ILE A 211 -8.12 0.05 -12.58
N THR A 212 -8.06 -1.26 -12.33
CA THR A 212 -8.11 -1.81 -10.97
C THR A 212 -6.79 -1.68 -10.22
N ASN A 213 -5.66 -1.87 -10.90
CA ASN A 213 -4.33 -1.62 -10.39
C ASN A 213 -3.35 -1.40 -11.55
N TYR A 214 -3.07 -0.12 -11.86
CA TYR A 214 -2.20 0.24 -12.97
C TYR A 214 -0.75 -0.22 -12.80
N TYR A 215 -0.29 -0.41 -11.56
CA TYR A 215 1.09 -0.74 -11.25
C TYR A 215 1.43 -2.20 -11.56
N THR A 216 0.67 -3.14 -11.02
CA THR A 216 0.82 -4.57 -11.35
C THR A 216 0.45 -4.83 -12.80
N SER A 217 -0.51 -4.09 -13.36
CA SER A 217 -0.85 -4.21 -14.79
C SER A 217 0.25 -3.67 -15.70
N TYR A 218 0.99 -2.63 -15.31
CA TYR A 218 2.18 -2.19 -16.04
C TYR A 218 3.24 -3.30 -16.12
N ILE A 219 3.53 -3.97 -14.98
CA ILE A 219 4.42 -5.14 -14.93
C ILE A 219 3.90 -6.23 -15.89
N SER A 220 2.59 -6.51 -15.87
CA SER A 220 1.98 -7.48 -16.79
C SER A 220 2.11 -7.06 -18.25
N CYS A 221 1.93 -5.78 -18.61
CA CYS A 221 2.16 -5.27 -19.96
C CYS A 221 3.60 -5.52 -20.42
N PHE A 222 4.58 -5.29 -19.52
CA PHE A 222 5.99 -5.52 -19.82
C PHE A 222 6.27 -7.01 -20.07
N PHE A 223 5.74 -7.91 -19.23
CA PHE A 223 5.79 -9.35 -19.47
C PHE A 223 5.11 -9.76 -20.79
N LEU A 224 3.92 -9.22 -21.07
CA LEU A 224 3.14 -9.52 -22.27
C LEU A 224 3.86 -9.12 -23.55
N ALA A 225 4.71 -8.08 -23.52
CA ALA A 225 5.54 -7.71 -24.66
C ALA A 225 6.52 -8.85 -25.02
N PHE A 226 7.18 -9.46 -24.04
CA PHE A 226 8.07 -10.61 -24.27
C PHE A 226 7.29 -11.87 -24.60
N TYR A 227 6.15 -12.10 -23.95
CA TYR A 227 5.27 -13.22 -24.26
C TYR A 227 4.71 -13.12 -25.69
N PHE A 228 4.43 -11.91 -26.17
CA PHE A 228 4.05 -11.65 -27.57
C PHE A 228 5.16 -12.06 -28.55
N LEU A 229 6.43 -11.73 -28.25
CA LEU A 229 7.57 -12.19 -29.06
C LEU A 229 7.71 -13.71 -29.03
N PHE A 230 7.47 -14.34 -27.88
CA PHE A 230 7.43 -15.79 -27.74
C PHE A 230 6.33 -16.42 -28.62
N LEU A 231 5.13 -15.82 -28.68
CA LEU A 231 4.07 -16.28 -29.59
C LEU A 231 4.43 -16.13 -31.08
N ILE A 232 5.11 -15.05 -31.46
CA ILE A 232 5.63 -14.88 -32.82
C ILE A 232 6.61 -16.01 -33.14
N LEU A 233 7.57 -16.28 -32.24
CA LEU A 233 8.57 -17.33 -32.42
C LEU A 233 7.91 -18.70 -32.62
N LEU A 234 6.93 -19.06 -31.77
CA LEU A 234 6.19 -20.32 -31.89
C LEU A 234 5.38 -20.38 -33.19
N SER A 235 4.74 -19.27 -33.58
CA SER A 235 3.95 -19.20 -34.82
C SER A 235 4.82 -19.42 -36.06
N VAL A 236 6.02 -18.83 -36.08
CA VAL A 236 7.00 -19.04 -37.16
C VAL A 236 7.46 -20.50 -37.21
N GLN A 237 7.72 -21.13 -36.05
CA GLN A 237 8.10 -22.54 -36.00
C GLN A 237 7.00 -23.48 -36.49
N GLN A 238 5.74 -23.11 -36.30
CA GLN A 238 4.57 -23.85 -36.77
C GLN A 238 4.11 -23.43 -38.17
N HIS A 239 4.94 -22.67 -38.91
CA HIS A 239 4.68 -22.28 -40.29
C HIS A 239 3.37 -21.50 -40.51
N VAL A 240 2.96 -20.67 -39.53
CA VAL A 240 1.85 -19.73 -39.70
C VAL A 240 2.21 -18.72 -40.80
N GLU A 241 1.27 -18.47 -41.73
CA GLU A 241 1.48 -17.55 -42.85
C GLU A 241 1.82 -16.11 -42.39
N LEU A 242 2.73 -15.44 -43.11
CA LEU A 242 3.17 -14.08 -42.78
C LEU A 242 2.01 -13.07 -42.75
N GLN A 243 1.02 -13.21 -43.64
CA GLN A 243 -0.15 -12.32 -43.68
C GLN A 243 -1.00 -12.45 -42.41
N GLU A 244 -1.21 -13.67 -41.93
CA GLU A 244 -1.94 -13.91 -40.67
C GLU A 244 -1.11 -13.45 -39.47
N LEU A 245 0.22 -13.64 -39.47
CA LEU A 245 1.11 -13.12 -38.44
C LEU A 245 1.08 -11.58 -38.34
N ILE A 246 1.10 -10.87 -39.48
CA ILE A 246 0.96 -9.41 -39.55
C ILE A 246 -0.41 -9.00 -39.00
N LYS A 247 -1.47 -9.70 -39.37
CA LYS A 247 -2.83 -9.42 -38.88
C LYS A 247 -2.97 -9.63 -37.37
N HIS A 248 -2.40 -10.71 -36.81
CA HIS A 248 -2.36 -10.95 -35.37
C HIS A 248 -1.57 -9.87 -34.63
N THR A 249 -0.44 -9.44 -35.21
CA THR A 249 0.40 -8.35 -34.68
C THR A 249 -0.37 -7.03 -34.63
N ILE A 250 -0.97 -6.61 -35.74
CA ILE A 250 -1.76 -5.38 -35.83
C ILE A 250 -2.96 -5.44 -34.87
N SER A 251 -3.66 -6.57 -34.81
CA SER A 251 -4.81 -6.78 -33.92
C SER A 251 -4.41 -6.65 -32.45
N THR A 252 -3.25 -7.20 -32.07
CA THR A 252 -2.68 -7.07 -30.73
C THR A 252 -2.35 -5.63 -30.39
N ILE A 253 -1.64 -4.92 -31.27
CA ILE A 253 -1.23 -3.51 -31.07
C ILE A 253 -2.46 -2.61 -30.93
N ILE A 254 -3.42 -2.71 -31.85
CA ILE A 254 -4.65 -1.90 -31.81
C ILE A 254 -5.44 -2.20 -30.53
N SER A 255 -5.65 -3.47 -30.20
CA SER A 255 -6.40 -3.85 -29.00
C SER A 255 -5.71 -3.42 -27.71
N GLY A 256 -4.37 -3.51 -27.66
CA GLY A 256 -3.58 -3.04 -26.53
C GLY A 256 -3.64 -1.52 -26.38
N ALA A 257 -3.45 -0.78 -27.47
CA ALA A 257 -3.50 0.69 -27.49
C ALA A 257 -4.88 1.23 -27.10
N LEU A 258 -5.95 0.64 -27.64
CA LEU A 258 -7.32 0.97 -27.24
C LEU A 258 -7.56 0.63 -25.77
N GLY A 259 -7.03 -0.52 -25.31
CA GLY A 259 -7.14 -0.92 -23.91
C GLY A 259 -6.49 0.06 -22.94
N ILE A 260 -5.31 0.57 -23.28
CA ILE A 260 -4.58 1.61 -22.54
C ILE A 260 -5.33 2.95 -22.61
N GLY A 261 -5.81 3.35 -23.79
CA GLY A 261 -6.57 4.58 -23.97
C GLY A 261 -7.87 4.61 -23.16
N LEU A 262 -8.59 3.48 -23.10
CA LEU A 262 -9.77 3.31 -22.23
C LEU A 262 -9.44 3.49 -20.74
N ALA A 263 -8.22 3.13 -20.32
CA ALA A 263 -7.77 3.32 -18.95
C ALA A 263 -7.18 4.73 -18.67
N ALA A 264 -7.06 5.61 -19.67
CA ALA A 264 -6.45 6.94 -19.53
C ALA A 264 -7.13 7.82 -18.45
N VAL A 265 -8.43 7.66 -18.21
CA VAL A 265 -9.19 8.30 -17.12
C VAL A 265 -8.61 7.99 -15.72
N VAL A 266 -7.95 6.84 -15.57
CA VAL A 266 -7.23 6.45 -14.36
C VAL A 266 -5.74 6.80 -14.49
N LEU A 267 -5.11 6.44 -15.61
CA LEU A 267 -3.65 6.51 -15.76
C LEU A 267 -3.11 7.95 -15.69
N LEU A 268 -3.73 8.89 -16.39
CA LEU A 268 -3.23 10.28 -16.46
C LEU A 268 -3.28 11.00 -15.11
N PRO A 269 -4.43 11.09 -14.41
CA PRO A 269 -4.46 11.72 -13.10
C PRO A 269 -3.63 10.98 -12.03
N SER A 270 -3.47 9.66 -12.16
CA SER A 270 -2.59 8.90 -11.27
C SER A 270 -1.12 9.28 -11.50
N PHE A 271 -0.68 9.39 -12.76
CA PHE A 271 0.66 9.86 -13.10
C PHE A 271 0.95 11.24 -12.49
N GLU A 272 0.04 12.21 -12.70
CA GLU A 272 0.15 13.56 -12.13
C GLU A 272 0.25 13.56 -10.60
N SER A 273 -0.47 12.66 -9.92
CA SER A 273 -0.41 12.54 -8.46
C SER A 273 0.96 12.08 -7.93
N THR A 274 1.81 11.49 -8.78
CA THR A 274 3.15 10.98 -8.40
C THR A 274 4.30 11.92 -8.71
N VAL A 275 4.11 12.96 -9.54
CA VAL A 275 5.20 13.85 -10.01
C VAL A 275 5.87 14.59 -8.84
N GLY A 276 5.13 14.91 -7.77
CA GLY A 276 5.64 15.62 -6.58
C GLY A 276 6.20 14.71 -5.49
N VAL A 277 6.26 13.40 -5.73
CA VAL A 277 6.69 12.39 -4.76
C VAL A 277 8.19 12.15 -4.92
N ALA A 278 8.96 12.21 -3.82
CA ALA A 278 10.38 11.90 -3.88
C ALA A 278 10.60 10.46 -4.38
N LYS A 279 11.62 10.27 -5.22
CA LYS A 279 12.02 8.96 -5.71
C LYS A 279 13.45 8.71 -5.24
N ALA A 280 13.76 7.47 -4.88
CA ALA A 280 15.14 7.10 -4.61
C ALA A 280 15.95 7.30 -5.91
N PRO A 281 17.15 7.90 -5.85
CA PRO A 281 18.03 7.94 -7.00
C PRO A 281 18.38 6.50 -7.40
N VAL A 282 18.41 6.25 -8.70
CA VAL A 282 18.68 4.94 -9.27
C VAL A 282 19.90 5.06 -10.19
N GLU A 283 20.88 4.20 -9.97
CA GLU A 283 21.99 3.99 -10.89
C GLU A 283 21.67 2.78 -11.78
N TYR A 284 21.72 2.96 -13.09
CA TYR A 284 21.42 1.91 -14.05
C TYR A 284 22.68 1.11 -14.37
N ASN A 285 22.96 0.12 -13.53
CA ASN A 285 24.08 -0.79 -13.69
C ASN A 285 23.65 -2.10 -14.36
N LEU A 286 24.63 -2.94 -14.74
CA LEU A 286 24.40 -4.31 -15.23
C LEU A 286 24.72 -5.35 -14.15
N ASN A 287 24.64 -4.97 -12.87
CA ASN A 287 24.89 -5.88 -11.76
C ASN A 287 23.67 -6.79 -11.54
N PHE A 288 23.91 -7.90 -10.84
CA PHE A 288 22.85 -8.78 -10.37
C PHE A 288 22.32 -8.29 -9.02
N ILE A 289 21.00 -8.09 -8.92
CA ILE A 289 20.31 -7.71 -7.68
C ILE A 289 20.30 -8.86 -6.69
N THR A 290 20.05 -10.06 -7.19
CA THR A 290 19.96 -11.28 -6.40
C THR A 290 21.20 -12.12 -6.65
N ASN A 291 21.83 -12.59 -5.58
CA ASN A 291 22.89 -13.59 -5.69
C ASN A 291 22.29 -15.00 -5.98
N TRP A 292 23.13 -15.91 -6.43
CA TRP A 292 22.72 -17.29 -6.76
C TRP A 292 22.28 -18.11 -5.55
N VAL A 293 22.68 -17.72 -4.34
CA VAL A 293 22.33 -18.41 -3.10
C VAL A 293 20.88 -18.12 -2.72
N ASP A 294 20.46 -16.85 -2.75
CA ASP A 294 19.08 -16.42 -2.54
C ASP A 294 18.15 -17.04 -3.59
N LEU A 295 18.55 -17.05 -4.87
CA LEU A 295 17.79 -17.75 -5.91
C LEU A 295 17.67 -19.26 -5.62
N GLY A 296 18.77 -19.90 -5.20
CA GLY A 296 18.79 -21.31 -4.81
C GLY A 296 17.89 -21.60 -3.61
N ARG A 297 17.85 -20.71 -2.62
CA ARG A 297 16.97 -20.79 -1.45
C ARG A 297 15.50 -20.74 -1.87
N GLU A 298 15.11 -19.80 -2.72
CA GLU A 298 13.72 -19.65 -3.18
C GLU A 298 13.28 -20.85 -4.02
N VAL A 299 14.13 -21.35 -4.93
CA VAL A 299 13.78 -22.47 -5.82
C VAL A 299 13.80 -23.81 -5.08
N LEU A 300 14.82 -24.08 -4.25
CA LEU A 300 15.04 -25.42 -3.68
C LEU A 300 14.56 -25.55 -2.24
N GLY A 301 14.57 -24.46 -1.46
CA GLY A 301 14.24 -24.47 -0.04
C GLY A 301 12.75 -24.59 0.27
N GLY A 302 11.87 -24.27 -0.68
CA GLY A 302 10.41 -24.39 -0.51
C GLY A 302 9.82 -23.50 0.59
N ILE A 303 10.60 -22.53 1.09
CA ILE A 303 10.19 -21.54 2.08
C ILE A 303 10.39 -20.17 1.40
N PRO A 304 9.32 -19.60 0.82
CA PRO A 304 9.35 -18.24 0.30
C PRO A 304 9.98 -17.27 1.31
N GLY A 305 10.97 -16.50 0.88
CA GLY A 305 11.73 -15.58 1.72
C GLY A 305 10.86 -14.55 2.45
N THR A 306 11.33 -14.10 3.60
CA THR A 306 10.66 -13.08 4.43
C THR A 306 11.54 -11.85 4.58
N GLU A 307 10.90 -10.68 4.69
CA GLU A 307 11.59 -9.39 4.90
C GLU A 307 12.60 -9.46 6.07
N PRO A 308 13.79 -8.83 5.96
CA PRO A 308 14.23 -7.97 4.86
C PRO A 308 14.89 -8.70 3.68
N HIS A 309 15.05 -10.03 3.76
CA HIS A 309 15.81 -10.83 2.79
C HIS A 309 14.87 -11.59 1.85
N VAL A 310 14.05 -10.85 1.10
CA VAL A 310 13.14 -11.45 0.12
C VAL A 310 13.92 -11.71 -1.17
N GLY A 311 14.25 -12.97 -1.44
CA GLY A 311 14.73 -13.38 -2.76
C GLY A 311 13.59 -13.32 -3.80
N PRO A 312 13.86 -13.59 -5.08
CA PRO A 312 12.84 -13.58 -6.12
C PRO A 312 11.76 -14.61 -5.80
N LEU A 313 10.52 -14.15 -5.55
CA LEU A 313 9.39 -14.95 -5.05
C LEU A 313 8.80 -15.87 -6.13
N ILE A 314 9.59 -16.86 -6.59
CA ILE A 314 9.30 -17.68 -7.78
C ILE A 314 8.86 -19.12 -7.48
N PHE A 315 8.87 -19.53 -6.21
CA PHE A 315 8.44 -20.89 -5.84
C PHE A 315 6.94 -21.08 -6.10
N THR A 316 6.59 -22.19 -6.77
CA THR A 316 5.20 -22.55 -7.14
C THR A 316 4.84 -23.98 -6.72
N GLY A 317 5.67 -24.60 -5.86
CA GLY A 317 5.55 -26.00 -5.45
C GLY A 317 6.58 -26.91 -6.12
N SER A 318 7.04 -27.93 -5.39
CA SER A 318 8.09 -28.85 -5.85
C SER A 318 7.71 -29.60 -7.13
N LEU A 319 6.42 -29.89 -7.32
CA LEU A 319 5.92 -30.52 -8.54
C LEU A 319 6.22 -29.68 -9.80
N MET A 320 6.06 -28.36 -9.74
CA MET A 320 6.28 -27.49 -10.90
C MET A 320 7.74 -27.55 -11.35
N LEU A 321 8.67 -27.56 -10.39
CA LEU A 321 10.11 -27.67 -10.65
C LEU A 321 10.47 -29.02 -11.28
N ILE A 322 9.92 -30.12 -10.73
CA ILE A 322 10.10 -31.46 -11.30
C ILE A 322 9.61 -31.49 -12.76
N MET A 323 8.49 -30.82 -13.05
CA MET A 323 7.88 -30.85 -14.38
C MET A 323 8.57 -29.97 -15.40
N ILE A 324 9.21 -28.88 -14.98
CA ILE A 324 10.12 -28.11 -15.82
C ILE A 324 11.31 -28.97 -16.24
N VAL A 325 11.98 -29.63 -15.30
CA VAL A 325 13.11 -30.53 -15.61
C VAL A 325 12.64 -31.65 -16.54
N SER A 326 11.49 -32.25 -16.25
CA SER A 326 10.91 -33.29 -17.09
C SER A 326 10.59 -32.81 -18.51
N PHE A 327 10.23 -31.54 -18.71
CA PHE A 327 9.92 -30.99 -20.04
C PHE A 327 11.16 -31.01 -20.94
N PHE A 328 12.29 -30.51 -20.43
CA PHE A 328 13.54 -30.47 -21.20
C PHE A 328 14.14 -31.86 -21.44
N LEU A 329 13.87 -32.81 -20.54
CA LEU A 329 14.25 -34.21 -20.70
C LEU A 329 13.26 -35.05 -21.51
N ASN A 330 12.12 -34.49 -21.92
CA ASN A 330 11.10 -35.24 -22.64
C ASN A 330 11.48 -35.44 -24.10
N ASP A 331 11.69 -36.66 -24.53
CA ASP A 331 12.05 -36.98 -25.93
C ASP A 331 10.89 -36.73 -26.91
N ASN A 332 9.65 -36.63 -26.41
CA ASN A 332 8.48 -36.30 -27.23
C ASN A 332 8.35 -34.80 -27.55
N VAL A 333 9.26 -33.96 -27.06
CA VAL A 333 9.24 -32.51 -27.30
C VAL A 333 10.44 -32.15 -28.17
N ASP A 334 10.16 -31.53 -29.32
CA ASP A 334 11.18 -31.13 -30.26
C ASP A 334 12.15 -30.09 -29.67
N LEU A 335 13.41 -30.15 -30.11
CA LEU A 335 14.45 -29.25 -29.61
C LEU A 335 14.12 -27.77 -29.85
N LYS A 336 13.49 -27.42 -30.98
CA LYS A 336 13.09 -26.03 -31.27
C LYS A 336 12.11 -25.48 -30.23
N GLU A 337 11.15 -26.31 -29.83
CA GLU A 337 10.19 -25.94 -28.80
C GLU A 337 10.88 -25.82 -27.44
N LYS A 338 11.73 -26.78 -27.07
CA LYS A 338 12.55 -26.71 -25.84
C LYS A 338 13.35 -25.42 -25.78
N LEU A 339 14.08 -25.09 -26.85
CA LEU A 339 14.88 -23.87 -26.93
C LEU A 339 14.01 -22.61 -26.81
N SER A 340 12.80 -22.60 -27.35
CA SER A 340 11.89 -21.45 -27.26
C SER A 340 11.41 -21.22 -25.82
N TRP A 341 10.92 -22.27 -25.16
CA TRP A 341 10.50 -22.19 -23.75
C TRP A 341 11.68 -21.85 -22.83
N GLY A 342 12.84 -22.46 -23.08
CA GLY A 342 14.08 -22.20 -22.32
C GLY A 342 14.58 -20.77 -22.50
N ALA A 343 14.61 -20.26 -23.74
CA ALA A 343 15.04 -18.88 -24.03
C ALA A 343 14.11 -17.86 -23.35
N MET A 344 12.79 -18.07 -23.41
CA MET A 344 11.83 -17.20 -22.73
C MET A 344 12.01 -17.24 -21.21
N LEU A 345 12.19 -18.42 -20.61
CA LEU A 345 12.42 -18.57 -19.17
C LEU A 345 13.72 -17.86 -18.73
N LEU A 346 14.82 -18.05 -19.46
CA LEU A 346 16.09 -17.39 -19.18
C LEU A 346 16.01 -15.88 -19.38
N LEU A 347 15.28 -15.41 -20.38
CA LEU A 347 15.06 -13.99 -20.63
C LEU A 347 14.35 -13.33 -19.45
N ILE A 348 13.21 -13.85 -18.99
CA ILE A 348 12.47 -13.23 -17.88
C ILE A 348 13.23 -13.30 -16.55
N LEU A 349 13.98 -14.39 -16.30
CA LEU A 349 14.85 -14.50 -15.13
C LEU A 349 15.99 -13.47 -15.20
N GLY A 350 16.63 -13.31 -16.35
CA GLY A 350 17.69 -12.32 -16.56
C GLY A 350 17.18 -10.89 -16.40
N LEU A 351 16.05 -10.55 -17.03
CA LEU A 351 15.44 -9.22 -16.92
C LEU A 351 15.04 -8.85 -15.49
N SER A 352 14.67 -9.83 -14.68
CA SER A 352 14.27 -9.60 -13.28
C SER A 352 15.47 -9.53 -12.34
N ASN A 353 16.66 -9.97 -12.75
CA ASN A 353 17.85 -10.00 -11.90
C ASN A 353 18.90 -8.94 -12.25
N ILE A 354 18.87 -8.34 -13.44
CA ILE A 354 19.79 -7.27 -13.83
C ILE A 354 19.23 -5.91 -13.37
N ASP A 355 20.03 -5.13 -12.65
CA ASP A 355 19.65 -3.82 -12.06
C ASP A 355 18.82 -2.95 -13.03
N ALA A 356 19.37 -2.64 -14.21
CA ALA A 356 18.74 -1.74 -15.17
C ALA A 356 17.34 -2.23 -15.63
N SER A 357 17.19 -3.53 -15.93
CA SER A 357 15.91 -4.09 -16.37
C SER A 357 14.96 -4.34 -15.20
N TYR A 358 15.47 -4.64 -14.01
CA TYR A 358 14.66 -4.71 -12.78
C TYR A 358 13.97 -3.39 -12.49
N PHE A 359 14.68 -2.27 -12.65
CA PHE A 359 14.03 -0.96 -12.50
C PHE A 359 13.02 -0.69 -13.62
N ALA A 360 13.24 -1.20 -14.84
CA ALA A 360 12.25 -1.11 -15.91
C ALA A 360 10.92 -1.80 -15.54
N TRP A 361 10.95 -2.97 -14.88
CA TRP A 361 9.74 -3.58 -14.32
C TRP A 361 8.98 -2.66 -13.35
N HIS A 362 9.70 -1.74 -12.70
CA HIS A 362 9.19 -0.82 -11.69
C HIS A 362 9.07 0.63 -12.18
N VAL A 363 8.79 0.83 -13.48
CA VAL A 363 8.62 2.16 -14.10
C VAL A 363 9.86 3.05 -13.90
N PHE A 364 11.04 2.44 -14.01
CA PHE A 364 12.35 3.10 -13.88
C PHE A 364 12.58 3.74 -12.51
N THR A 365 12.08 3.10 -11.45
CA THR A 365 12.28 3.51 -10.06
C THR A 365 12.63 2.33 -9.18
N ALA A 366 13.49 2.54 -8.18
CA ALA A 366 13.76 1.50 -7.19
C ALA A 366 12.51 1.28 -6.31
N PRO A 367 12.02 0.03 -6.18
CA PRO A 367 10.90 -0.27 -5.29
C PRO A 367 11.32 -0.05 -3.83
N ASN A 368 10.42 0.53 -3.04
CA ASN A 368 10.61 0.71 -1.60
C ASN A 368 9.77 -0.32 -0.83
N GLY A 369 10.42 -1.17 -0.04
CA GLY A 369 9.82 -2.34 0.62
C GLY A 369 9.26 -3.37 -0.38
N PHE A 370 9.03 -4.61 0.02
CA PHE A 370 8.41 -5.64 -0.82
C PHE A 370 9.06 -5.74 -2.22
N PRO A 371 10.34 -6.16 -2.35
CA PRO A 371 11.05 -6.24 -3.63
C PRO A 371 10.49 -7.36 -4.54
N HIS A 372 11.01 -7.51 -5.76
CA HIS A 372 10.62 -8.61 -6.66
C HIS A 372 9.11 -8.68 -6.97
N ARG A 373 8.45 -7.53 -7.17
CA ARG A 373 7.00 -7.46 -7.41
C ARG A 373 6.61 -8.01 -8.79
N GLU A 374 7.59 -8.17 -9.68
CA GLU A 374 7.48 -8.80 -11.00
C GLU A 374 7.46 -10.32 -10.98
N SER A 375 7.87 -10.94 -9.86
CA SER A 375 8.07 -12.39 -9.73
C SER A 375 6.83 -13.24 -10.03
N TYR A 376 5.61 -12.70 -9.87
CA TYR A 376 4.38 -13.41 -10.25
C TYR A 376 4.32 -13.75 -11.75
N THR A 377 4.99 -12.97 -12.61
CA THR A 377 5.08 -13.23 -14.05
C THR A 377 5.97 -14.45 -14.32
N ILE A 378 7.06 -14.58 -13.57
CA ILE A 378 7.96 -15.74 -13.60
C ILE A 378 7.23 -16.97 -13.04
N GLY A 379 6.56 -16.83 -11.90
CA GLY A 379 5.74 -17.88 -11.30
C GLY A 379 4.63 -18.38 -12.24
N PHE A 380 3.96 -17.47 -12.95
CA PHE A 380 3.01 -17.81 -14.01
C PHE A 380 3.66 -18.62 -15.13
N PHE A 381 4.80 -18.17 -15.67
CA PHE A 381 5.45 -18.83 -16.80
C PHE A 381 6.01 -20.21 -16.43
N ILE A 382 6.61 -20.34 -15.24
CA ILE A 382 7.06 -21.61 -14.64
C ILE A 382 5.89 -22.59 -14.52
N THR A 383 4.75 -22.12 -14.00
CA THR A 383 3.55 -22.92 -13.86
C THR A 383 3.00 -23.36 -15.22
N LEU A 384 2.97 -22.46 -16.20
CA LEU A 384 2.52 -22.76 -17.56
C LEU A 384 3.43 -23.80 -18.24
N LEU A 385 4.74 -23.65 -18.14
CA LEU A 385 5.71 -24.62 -18.67
C LEU A 385 5.54 -26.00 -18.03
N ALA A 386 5.36 -26.05 -16.71
CA ALA A 386 5.06 -27.29 -15.99
C ALA A 386 3.74 -27.92 -16.44
N ALA A 387 2.70 -27.12 -16.66
CA ALA A 387 1.42 -27.58 -17.21
C ALA A 387 1.59 -28.16 -18.62
N THR A 388 2.37 -27.50 -19.48
CA THR A 388 2.68 -28.00 -20.83
C THR A 388 3.38 -29.36 -20.77
N SER A 389 4.32 -29.55 -19.85
CA SER A 389 4.98 -30.84 -19.60
C SER A 389 3.99 -31.94 -19.22
N LEU A 390 3.06 -31.65 -18.31
CA LEU A 390 2.02 -32.58 -17.88
C LEU A 390 1.06 -32.94 -19.02
N HIS A 391 0.65 -31.98 -19.85
CA HIS A 391 -0.30 -32.17 -20.95
C HIS A 391 0.30 -32.80 -22.22
N LYS A 392 1.61 -32.68 -22.43
CA LYS A 392 2.31 -33.40 -23.51
C LYS A 392 2.61 -34.85 -23.17
N GLY A 393 2.37 -35.25 -21.92
CA GLY A 393 2.75 -36.54 -21.39
C GLY A 393 4.25 -36.54 -21.06
N PHE A 394 4.59 -37.09 -19.90
CA PHE A 394 5.96 -37.15 -19.42
C PHE A 394 6.37 -38.61 -19.24
N SER A 395 7.62 -38.93 -19.57
CA SER A 395 8.23 -40.22 -19.27
C SER A 395 9.50 -40.00 -18.46
N VAL A 396 9.49 -40.40 -17.19
CA VAL A 396 10.70 -40.30 -16.36
C VAL A 396 11.27 -41.70 -16.15
N SER A 397 12.45 -41.94 -16.73
CA SER A 397 13.21 -43.16 -16.46
C SER A 397 13.63 -43.17 -14.98
N ARG A 398 13.61 -44.35 -14.33
CA ARG A 398 14.04 -44.50 -12.93
C ARG A 398 15.47 -43.98 -12.71
N ARG A 399 16.34 -44.09 -13.72
CA ARG A 399 17.74 -43.60 -13.66
C ARG A 399 17.82 -42.07 -13.71
N SER A 400 17.03 -41.42 -14.57
CA SER A 400 16.97 -39.96 -14.66
C SER A 400 16.43 -39.35 -13.36
N LEU A 401 15.43 -40.00 -12.78
CA LEU A 401 14.79 -39.61 -11.52
C LEU A 401 15.75 -39.70 -10.33
N LEU A 402 16.52 -40.79 -10.22
CA LEU A 402 17.55 -40.95 -9.19
C LEU A 402 18.68 -39.92 -9.34
N LYS A 403 19.13 -39.64 -10.57
CA LYS A 403 20.15 -38.61 -10.82
C LYS A 403 19.66 -37.22 -10.45
N GLY A 404 18.44 -36.85 -10.88
CA GLY A 404 17.82 -35.57 -10.52
C GLY A 404 17.66 -35.40 -9.00
N LEU A 405 17.25 -36.46 -8.31
CA LEU A 405 17.12 -36.46 -6.86
C LEU A 405 18.47 -36.28 -6.15
N MET A 406 19.52 -36.98 -6.59
CA MET A 406 20.87 -36.83 -6.02
C MET A 406 21.40 -35.41 -6.22
N LEU A 407 21.21 -34.82 -7.41
CA LEU A 407 21.59 -33.44 -7.69
C LEU A 407 20.81 -32.43 -6.85
N PHE A 408 19.50 -32.63 -6.70
CA PHE A 408 18.64 -31.80 -5.85
C PHE A 408 19.06 -31.85 -4.38
N GLY A 409 19.29 -33.07 -3.84
CA GLY A 409 19.76 -33.26 -2.47
C GLY A 409 21.15 -32.66 -2.23
N ALA A 410 22.08 -32.83 -3.17
CA ALA A 410 23.41 -32.23 -3.10
C ALA A 410 23.34 -30.69 -3.13
N ALA A 411 22.52 -30.10 -4.00
CA ALA A 411 22.32 -28.66 -4.06
C ALA A 411 21.75 -28.10 -2.74
N LEU A 412 20.77 -28.78 -2.14
CA LEU A 412 20.23 -28.41 -0.83
C LEU A 412 21.27 -28.51 0.30
N LEU A 413 22.12 -29.54 0.28
CA LEU A 413 23.21 -29.68 1.26
C LEU A 413 24.22 -28.55 1.14
N VAL A 414 24.60 -28.16 -0.09
CA VAL A 414 25.49 -27.01 -0.31
C VAL A 414 24.83 -25.72 0.18
N LEU A 415 23.56 -25.48 -0.18
CA LEU A 415 22.83 -24.29 0.27
C LEU A 415 22.72 -24.23 1.79
N SER A 416 22.52 -25.36 2.48
CA SER A 416 22.47 -25.39 3.96
C SER A 416 23.75 -24.96 4.67
N LYS A 417 24.88 -24.94 3.96
CA LYS A 417 26.16 -24.44 4.51
C LYS A 417 26.30 -22.93 4.43
N VAL A 418 25.54 -22.28 3.56
CA VAL A 418 25.61 -20.84 3.29
C VAL A 418 24.35 -20.10 3.72
N GLU A 419 23.21 -20.79 3.87
CA GLU A 419 21.91 -20.23 4.25
C GLU A 419 21.41 -20.78 5.59
N PRO A 420 21.40 -19.96 6.66
CA PRO A 420 20.96 -20.39 8.00
C PRO A 420 19.49 -20.87 8.06
N PHE A 421 18.65 -20.41 7.14
CA PHE A 421 17.22 -20.78 7.09
C PHE A 421 17.00 -22.20 6.58
N ILE A 422 17.95 -22.78 5.84
CA ILE A 422 17.88 -24.16 5.33
C ILE A 422 18.38 -25.10 6.42
N THR A 423 17.52 -25.33 7.40
CA THR A 423 17.80 -26.27 8.50
C THR A 423 17.79 -27.72 8.02
N SER A 424 18.36 -28.64 8.80
CA SER A 424 18.32 -30.08 8.51
C SER A 424 16.89 -30.59 8.31
N TRP A 425 15.92 -30.06 9.05
CA TRP A 425 14.49 -30.40 8.87
C TRP A 425 13.94 -29.96 7.52
N VAL A 426 14.31 -28.77 7.04
CA VAL A 426 13.91 -28.26 5.72
C VAL A 426 14.48 -29.15 4.61
N ILE A 427 15.73 -29.59 4.75
CA ILE A 427 16.36 -30.52 3.80
C ILE A 427 15.62 -31.86 3.79
N ILE A 428 15.41 -32.46 4.97
CA ILE A 428 14.73 -33.76 5.11
C ILE A 428 13.34 -33.71 4.49
N TYR A 429 12.57 -32.65 4.79
CA TYR A 429 11.25 -32.45 4.23
C TYR A 429 11.28 -32.33 2.69
N ASN A 430 12.11 -31.43 2.14
CA ASN A 430 12.18 -31.19 0.70
C ASN A 430 12.65 -32.43 -0.07
N VAL A 431 13.62 -33.17 0.47
CA VAL A 431 14.05 -34.44 -0.14
C VAL A 431 12.91 -35.46 -0.09
N ALA A 432 12.23 -35.61 1.05
CA ALA A 432 11.13 -36.55 1.21
C ALA A 432 9.95 -36.25 0.26
N ILE A 433 9.55 -34.99 0.13
CA ILE A 433 8.44 -34.60 -0.75
C ILE A 433 8.80 -34.81 -2.21
N VAL A 434 10.03 -34.46 -2.64
CA VAL A 434 10.50 -34.70 -4.01
C VAL A 434 10.58 -36.20 -4.31
N VAL A 435 11.07 -37.03 -3.38
CA VAL A 435 11.07 -38.50 -3.54
C VAL A 435 9.65 -39.03 -3.71
N ALA A 436 8.72 -38.61 -2.84
CA ALA A 436 7.35 -39.08 -2.85
C ALA A 436 6.61 -38.66 -4.14
N LEU A 437 6.79 -37.41 -4.58
CA LEU A 437 6.25 -36.90 -5.84
C LEU A 437 6.82 -37.67 -7.02
N CYS A 438 8.14 -37.81 -7.12
CA CYS A 438 8.80 -38.54 -8.19
C CYS A 438 8.35 -40.00 -8.25
N PHE A 439 8.26 -40.71 -7.11
CA PHE A 439 7.75 -42.08 -7.06
C PHE A 439 6.30 -42.17 -7.54
N SER A 440 5.45 -41.25 -7.09
CA SER A 440 4.04 -41.20 -7.48
C SER A 440 3.88 -40.88 -8.97
N LEU A 441 4.66 -39.94 -9.51
CA LEU A 441 4.71 -39.61 -10.94
C LEU A 441 5.16 -40.80 -11.77
N HIS A 442 6.21 -41.51 -11.37
CA HIS A 442 6.70 -42.69 -12.07
C HIS A 442 5.65 -43.82 -12.12
N LYS A 443 4.92 -44.05 -11.02
CA LYS A 443 3.82 -45.00 -10.99
C LYS A 443 2.67 -44.54 -11.89
N TRP A 444 2.29 -43.28 -11.81
CA TRP A 444 1.20 -42.74 -12.62
C TRP A 444 1.52 -42.77 -14.12
N SER A 445 2.72 -42.36 -14.53
CA SER A 445 3.15 -42.40 -15.94
C SER A 445 3.28 -43.82 -16.48
N GLY A 446 3.72 -44.78 -15.66
CA GLY A 446 3.96 -46.15 -16.11
C GLY A 446 2.71 -47.01 -16.26
N ASN A 447 1.68 -46.80 -15.42
CA ASN A 447 0.50 -47.68 -15.40
C ASN A 447 -0.86 -46.96 -15.27
N GLY A 448 -0.90 -45.63 -15.37
CA GLY A 448 -2.14 -44.85 -15.29
C GLY A 448 -2.88 -44.94 -13.94
N SER A 449 -2.18 -45.31 -12.85
CA SER A 449 -2.82 -45.52 -11.54
C SER A 449 -3.48 -44.24 -11.00
N SER A 450 -4.81 -44.26 -10.82
CA SER A 450 -5.54 -43.16 -10.21
C SER A 450 -5.18 -42.92 -8.73
N VAL A 451 -4.69 -43.95 -8.03
CA VAL A 451 -4.15 -43.79 -6.66
C VAL A 451 -2.86 -42.99 -6.69
N ALA A 452 -1.99 -43.23 -7.68
CA ALA A 452 -0.75 -42.48 -7.83
C ALA A 452 -1.03 -41.02 -8.23
N LEU A 453 -2.01 -40.79 -9.11
CA LEU A 453 -2.49 -39.43 -9.43
C LEU A 453 -3.03 -38.70 -8.18
N LEU A 454 -3.86 -39.38 -7.37
CA LEU A 454 -4.36 -38.81 -6.11
C LEU A 454 -3.22 -38.48 -5.15
N ALA A 455 -2.18 -39.33 -5.06
CA ALA A 455 -1.00 -39.06 -4.26
C ALA A 455 -0.24 -37.83 -4.75
N VAL A 456 0.00 -37.69 -6.06
CA VAL A 456 0.63 -36.47 -6.64
C VAL A 456 -0.13 -35.23 -6.24
N ILE A 457 -1.46 -35.27 -6.30
CA ILE A 457 -2.33 -34.13 -5.95
C ILE A 457 -2.20 -33.77 -4.47
N LEU A 458 -2.41 -34.74 -3.58
CA LEU A 458 -2.37 -34.51 -2.13
C LEU A 458 -0.99 -34.06 -1.65
N LEU A 459 0.08 -34.65 -2.19
CA LEU A 459 1.45 -34.25 -1.90
C LEU A 459 1.73 -32.82 -2.36
N SER A 460 1.27 -32.43 -3.55
CA SER A 460 1.47 -31.08 -4.07
C SER A 460 0.69 -30.04 -3.28
N PHE A 461 -0.54 -30.35 -2.87
CA PHE A 461 -1.34 -29.48 -2.00
C PHE A 461 -0.72 -29.34 -0.62
N GLY A 462 -0.24 -30.46 -0.06
CA GLY A 462 0.52 -30.46 1.19
C GLY A 462 1.78 -29.60 1.09
N ASP A 463 2.49 -29.66 -0.05
CA ASP A 463 3.73 -28.92 -0.27
C ASP A 463 3.53 -27.40 -0.28
N VAL A 464 2.59 -26.92 -1.09
CA VAL A 464 2.29 -25.48 -1.13
C VAL A 464 1.68 -24.99 0.19
N ALA A 465 0.87 -25.82 0.88
CA ALA A 465 0.36 -25.47 2.20
C ALA A 465 1.46 -25.40 3.25
N TYR A 466 2.42 -26.33 3.24
CA TYR A 466 3.55 -26.33 4.16
C TYR A 466 4.46 -25.12 3.93
N GLY A 467 4.79 -24.82 2.66
CA GLY A 467 5.55 -23.63 2.28
C GLY A 467 4.84 -22.36 2.73
N ALA A 468 3.54 -22.23 2.43
CA ALA A 468 2.73 -21.08 2.82
C ALA A 468 2.69 -20.87 4.34
N ARG A 469 2.49 -21.95 5.09
CA ARG A 469 2.48 -21.91 6.56
C ARG A 469 3.82 -21.45 7.12
N ASN A 470 4.93 -21.97 6.62
CA ASN A 470 6.25 -21.62 7.15
C ASN A 470 6.65 -20.18 6.83
N SER A 471 6.34 -19.68 5.63
CA SER A 471 6.55 -18.27 5.27
C SER A 471 5.69 -17.33 6.09
N TRP A 472 4.49 -17.73 6.51
CA TRP A 472 3.66 -16.90 7.39
C TRP A 472 4.00 -17.01 8.86
N LYS A 473 4.59 -18.12 9.29
CA LYS A 473 4.98 -18.32 10.70
C LYS A 473 6.07 -17.34 11.14
N THR A 474 6.91 -16.87 10.23
CA THR A 474 7.97 -15.88 10.50
C THR A 474 7.42 -14.46 10.68
N ASN A 475 6.21 -14.16 10.18
CA ASN A 475 5.53 -12.88 10.40
C ASN A 475 4.95 -12.81 11.81
N SER A 476 5.78 -12.39 12.77
CA SER A 476 5.46 -12.43 14.21
C SER A 476 4.71 -11.20 14.74
N SER A 477 4.65 -10.09 13.99
CA SER A 477 4.10 -8.79 14.44
C SER A 477 2.69 -8.48 13.92
N THR A 478 1.77 -9.45 13.96
CA THR A 478 0.37 -9.22 13.57
C THR A 478 -0.45 -8.68 14.74
N LEU A 479 -1.34 -7.72 14.48
CA LEU A 479 -2.24 -7.15 15.49
C LEU A 479 -3.32 -8.16 15.96
N SER A 480 -3.84 -7.94 17.17
CA SER A 480 -4.96 -8.66 17.79
C SER A 480 -6.31 -8.21 17.22
N SER A 481 -7.05 -9.14 16.60
CA SER A 481 -8.38 -8.85 16.02
C SER A 481 -9.36 -8.37 17.10
N GLN A 482 -9.39 -9.02 18.26
CA GLN A 482 -10.32 -8.65 19.32
C GLN A 482 -10.02 -7.27 19.91
N SER A 483 -8.74 -6.98 20.13
CA SER A 483 -8.31 -5.69 20.68
C SER A 483 -8.58 -4.56 19.68
N PHE A 484 -8.34 -4.81 18.39
CA PHE A 484 -8.72 -3.90 17.30
C PHE A 484 -10.23 -3.64 17.30
N ALA A 485 -11.06 -4.67 17.43
CA ALA A 485 -12.50 -4.50 17.44
C ALA A 485 -12.98 -3.63 18.62
N ARG A 486 -12.41 -3.82 19.82
CA ARG A 486 -12.76 -3.03 21.02
C ARG A 486 -12.29 -1.57 20.90
N TYR A 487 -11.05 -1.35 20.50
CA TYR A 487 -10.50 -0.01 20.28
C TYR A 487 -11.30 0.75 19.20
N THR A 488 -11.48 0.13 18.03
CA THR A 488 -12.20 0.72 16.89
C THR A 488 -13.64 1.05 17.24
N THR A 489 -14.32 0.22 18.04
CA THR A 489 -15.68 0.52 18.51
C THR A 489 -15.71 1.76 19.41
N SER A 490 -14.77 1.87 20.35
CA SER A 490 -14.68 3.00 21.29
C SER A 490 -14.35 4.30 20.56
N MET A 491 -13.35 4.28 19.68
CA MET A 491 -12.95 5.44 18.88
C MET A 491 -14.06 5.89 17.92
N ALA A 492 -14.75 4.96 17.25
CA ALA A 492 -15.87 5.31 16.37
C ALA A 492 -17.01 6.02 17.12
N LYS A 493 -17.30 5.61 18.36
CA LYS A 493 -18.29 6.30 19.21
C LYS A 493 -17.83 7.70 19.61
N ALA A 494 -16.56 7.86 20.01
CA ALA A 494 -16.01 9.17 20.38
C ALA A 494 -16.01 10.15 19.19
N VAL A 495 -15.64 9.70 17.99
CA VAL A 495 -15.71 10.51 16.78
C VAL A 495 -17.15 10.89 16.44
N LYS A 496 -18.09 9.95 16.57
CA LYS A 496 -19.52 10.21 16.36
C LYS A 496 -20.07 11.25 17.34
N PHE A 497 -19.68 11.19 18.61
CA PHE A 497 -20.03 12.20 19.62
C PHE A 497 -19.60 13.60 19.18
N VAL A 498 -18.35 13.76 18.71
CA VAL A 498 -17.84 15.05 18.20
C VAL A 498 -18.64 15.54 16.98
N GLN A 499 -19.02 14.64 16.07
CA GLN A 499 -19.70 14.98 14.82
C GLN A 499 -21.21 15.25 14.95
N GLN A 500 -21.83 14.85 16.07
CA GLN A 500 -23.26 15.03 16.28
C GLN A 500 -23.63 16.51 16.36
N ASP A 501 -22.93 17.27 17.19
CA ASP A 501 -23.30 18.65 17.56
C ASP A 501 -22.62 19.74 16.75
N ASP A 502 -21.58 19.40 15.97
CA ASP A 502 -20.81 20.36 15.21
C ASP A 502 -20.78 20.00 13.72
N LYS A 503 -21.43 20.84 12.90
CA LYS A 503 -21.43 20.68 11.44
C LYS A 503 -20.46 21.65 10.75
N SER A 504 -19.74 22.49 11.51
CA SER A 504 -18.79 23.41 10.92
C SER A 504 -17.59 22.67 10.34
N PHE A 505 -16.76 23.36 9.57
CA PHE A 505 -15.42 22.81 9.32
C PHE A 505 -14.60 22.89 10.61
N TYR A 506 -14.03 21.77 11.03
CA TYR A 506 -13.06 21.68 12.12
C TYR A 506 -12.14 20.47 11.89
N ARG A 507 -11.03 20.44 12.63
CA ARG A 507 -10.16 19.28 12.74
C ARG A 507 -10.15 18.71 14.15
N VAL A 508 -9.80 17.43 14.25
CA VAL A 508 -9.68 16.67 15.50
C VAL A 508 -8.23 16.24 15.67
N GLY A 509 -7.64 16.59 16.81
CA GLY A 509 -6.36 16.04 17.25
C GLY A 509 -6.61 14.81 18.11
N VAL A 510 -5.97 13.69 17.81
CA VAL A 510 -6.14 12.45 18.59
C VAL A 510 -4.79 12.06 19.16
N SER A 511 -4.70 11.88 20.48
CA SER A 511 -3.42 11.50 21.12
C SER A 511 -3.11 10.01 20.96
N THR A 512 -4.13 9.20 20.65
CA THR A 512 -4.03 7.77 20.35
C THR A 512 -4.43 7.48 18.91
N GLU A 513 -3.45 7.29 18.04
CA GLU A 513 -3.62 7.01 16.62
C GLU A 513 -3.19 5.57 16.35
N GLN A 514 -4.14 4.67 16.08
CA GLN A 514 -3.84 3.26 15.77
C GLN A 514 -2.94 3.13 14.53
N SER A 515 -3.06 4.07 13.61
CA SER A 515 -2.18 4.30 12.48
C SER A 515 -2.21 5.79 12.14
N THR A 516 -1.19 6.27 11.41
CA THR A 516 -1.12 7.66 10.90
C THR A 516 -2.34 8.06 10.07
N ASN A 517 -3.04 7.09 9.48
CA ASN A 517 -4.20 7.29 8.62
C ASN A 517 -5.54 7.15 9.36
N GLN A 518 -5.55 7.14 10.69
CA GLN A 518 -6.75 6.92 11.50
C GLN A 518 -7.92 7.86 11.15
N GLY A 519 -7.65 9.10 10.74
CA GLY A 519 -8.67 10.05 10.26
C GLY A 519 -9.52 9.50 9.12
N MET A 520 -8.91 8.73 8.21
CA MET A 520 -9.59 8.04 7.11
C MET A 520 -10.43 6.86 7.60
N LEU A 521 -9.91 6.08 8.57
CA LEU A 521 -10.62 4.93 9.15
C LEU A 521 -11.90 5.32 9.89
N PHE A 522 -11.93 6.47 10.55
CA PHE A 522 -13.09 6.94 11.34
C PHE A 522 -13.79 8.17 10.73
N ASN A 523 -13.38 8.59 9.54
CA ASN A 523 -13.94 9.73 8.80
C ASN A 523 -13.94 11.05 9.59
N TYR A 524 -12.87 11.35 10.33
CA TYR A 524 -12.61 12.67 10.91
C TYR A 524 -11.48 13.39 10.18
N ARG A 525 -11.51 14.72 10.21
CA ARG A 525 -10.47 15.57 9.60
C ARG A 525 -9.34 15.75 10.61
N GLY A 526 -8.18 15.20 10.33
CA GLY A 526 -7.04 15.18 11.25
C GLY A 526 -5.84 15.99 10.73
N VAL A 527 -4.68 15.70 11.32
CA VAL A 527 -3.36 16.12 10.81
C VAL A 527 -2.58 14.91 10.28
N GLY A 528 -2.76 13.75 10.90
CA GLY A 528 -2.07 12.51 10.54
C GLY A 528 -2.35 12.04 9.11
N GLY A 529 -1.31 11.52 8.46
CA GLY A 529 -1.45 10.92 7.15
C GLY A 529 -0.16 10.27 6.65
N TYR A 530 -0.34 9.16 5.94
CA TYR A 530 0.71 8.43 5.24
C TYR A 530 0.15 7.80 3.97
N THR A 531 0.57 8.30 2.81
CA THR A 531 0.19 7.71 1.51
C THR A 531 1.41 7.64 0.60
N SER A 532 1.45 6.64 -0.29
CA SER A 532 2.53 6.50 -1.27
C SER A 532 2.57 7.63 -2.30
N THR A 533 1.50 8.44 -2.38
CA THR A 533 1.40 9.64 -3.22
C THR A 533 1.63 10.95 -2.45
N GLN A 534 2.02 10.89 -1.18
CA GLN A 534 2.25 12.08 -0.35
C GLN A 534 3.48 12.85 -0.80
N GLY A 535 3.28 14.12 -1.15
CA GLY A 535 4.37 15.01 -1.56
C GLY A 535 5.27 15.43 -0.40
N THR A 536 6.59 15.47 -0.63
CA THR A 536 7.61 15.79 0.39
C THR A 536 7.46 17.19 0.97
N ASN A 537 6.93 18.14 0.20
CA ASN A 537 6.73 19.54 0.63
C ASN A 537 5.79 19.66 1.83
N LEU A 538 4.77 18.81 1.92
CA LEU A 538 3.83 18.84 3.05
C LEU A 538 4.49 18.30 4.32
N VAL A 539 5.23 17.19 4.19
CA VAL A 539 5.93 16.57 5.32
C VAL A 539 7.02 17.49 5.87
N ASN A 540 7.83 18.10 5.00
CA ASN A 540 8.82 19.09 5.39
C ASN A 540 8.19 20.32 6.07
N PHE A 541 7.00 20.72 5.61
CA PHE A 541 6.26 21.82 6.24
C PHE A 541 5.80 21.44 7.65
N TRP A 542 5.35 20.21 7.89
CA TRP A 542 5.02 19.74 9.24
C TRP A 542 6.23 19.66 10.17
N SER A 543 7.37 19.18 9.65
CA SER A 543 8.66 19.21 10.34
C SER A 543 9.00 20.62 10.82
N SER A 544 8.90 21.63 9.94
CA SER A 544 9.27 23.00 10.29
C SER A 544 8.32 23.66 11.29
N LEU A 545 7.08 23.16 11.38
CA LEU A 545 6.12 23.56 12.42
C LEU A 545 6.27 22.74 13.70
N GLY A 546 7.14 21.75 13.77
CA GLY A 546 7.37 20.94 14.96
C GLY A 546 6.27 19.92 15.25
N TYR A 547 5.66 19.34 14.21
CA TYR A 547 4.80 18.16 14.36
C TYR A 547 5.63 16.87 14.25
N PHE A 548 5.13 15.79 14.84
CA PHE A 548 5.75 14.47 14.73
C PHE A 548 5.66 13.93 13.31
N GLN A 549 6.82 13.67 12.70
CA GLN A 549 6.88 13.24 11.30
C GLN A 549 8.19 12.53 10.96
N ASN A 550 8.20 11.82 9.84
CA ASN A 550 9.43 11.35 9.22
C ASN A 550 9.46 11.73 7.75
N TYR A 551 10.45 12.53 7.35
CA TYR A 551 10.57 13.05 5.98
C TYR A 551 11.09 11.99 4.99
N GLN A 552 11.79 10.96 5.47
CA GLN A 552 12.30 9.87 4.65
C GLN A 552 11.17 8.92 4.26
N THR A 553 10.33 8.56 5.23
CA THR A 553 9.21 7.62 5.06
C THR A 553 7.84 8.30 4.86
N ARG A 554 7.79 9.64 4.92
CA ARG A 554 6.70 10.53 4.46
C ARG A 554 5.38 10.42 5.23
N TRP A 555 5.46 10.11 6.51
CA TRP A 555 4.29 10.11 7.40
C TRP A 555 4.33 11.27 8.38
N VAL A 556 3.15 11.64 8.86
CA VAL A 556 2.92 12.67 9.89
C VAL A 556 1.87 12.12 10.85
N ASN A 557 2.03 12.42 12.14
CA ASN A 557 1.07 12.10 13.20
C ASN A 557 0.70 13.40 13.94
N TYR A 558 -0.47 13.41 14.59
CA TYR A 558 -0.83 14.54 15.45
C TYR A 558 0.09 14.59 16.67
N ASN A 559 0.28 13.47 17.37
CA ASN A 559 1.19 13.33 18.51
C ASN A 559 1.14 14.55 19.48
N ASN A 560 -0.02 14.80 20.10
CA ASN A 560 -0.27 15.97 20.96
C ASN A 560 -0.13 17.36 20.31
N GLY A 561 0.11 17.42 19.00
CA GLY A 561 0.15 18.61 18.18
C GLY A 561 1.47 19.38 18.27
N SER A 562 1.45 20.61 17.79
CA SER A 562 2.55 21.55 17.94
C SER A 562 2.23 22.51 19.11
N THR A 563 2.49 23.80 18.95
CA THR A 563 2.08 24.85 19.88
C THR A 563 0.58 25.13 19.76
N LEU A 564 -0.02 25.67 20.82
CA LEU A 564 -1.44 26.03 20.84
C LEU A 564 -1.79 27.02 19.72
N ALA A 565 -0.89 27.96 19.38
CA ALA A 565 -1.12 28.92 18.29
C ALA A 565 -1.20 28.23 16.92
N ILE A 566 -0.33 27.24 16.66
CA ILE A 566 -0.33 26.49 15.41
C ILE A 566 -1.52 25.53 15.33
N ASP A 567 -1.82 24.78 16.39
CA ASP A 567 -3.01 23.92 16.44
C ASP A 567 -4.30 24.73 16.18
N ASN A 568 -4.40 25.92 16.79
CA ASN A 568 -5.53 26.83 16.56
C ASN A 568 -5.57 27.35 15.11
N LEU A 569 -4.42 27.73 14.52
CA LEU A 569 -4.33 28.19 13.14
C LEU A 569 -4.85 27.12 12.17
N PHE A 570 -4.50 25.84 12.39
CA PHE A 570 -4.97 24.71 11.59
C PHE A 570 -6.38 24.23 11.98
N GLY A 571 -7.10 24.96 12.82
CA GLY A 571 -8.50 24.68 13.12
C GLY A 571 -8.72 23.38 13.91
N ILE A 572 -7.74 22.95 14.69
CA ILE A 572 -7.86 21.81 15.61
C ILE A 572 -8.76 22.26 16.76
N LYS A 573 -10.04 21.87 16.69
CA LYS A 573 -11.10 22.34 17.59
C LYS A 573 -11.40 21.35 18.69
N TYR A 574 -11.32 20.06 18.35
CA TYR A 574 -11.57 18.96 19.28
C TYR A 574 -10.30 18.15 19.48
N ARG A 575 -10.13 17.63 20.70
CA ARG A 575 -9.09 16.67 21.03
C ARG A 575 -9.70 15.44 21.66
N ILE A 576 -9.22 14.27 21.28
CA ILE A 576 -9.62 12.98 21.85
C ILE A 576 -8.38 12.36 22.49
N GLU A 577 -8.46 12.07 23.78
CA GLU A 577 -7.33 11.57 24.58
C GLU A 577 -7.71 10.28 25.30
N ASN A 578 -6.78 9.33 25.39
CA ASN A 578 -6.97 8.07 26.10
C ASN A 578 -6.48 8.19 27.55
N ASN A 579 -7.41 8.13 28.49
CA ASN A 579 -7.12 8.18 29.92
C ASN A 579 -7.35 6.84 30.62
N ASN A 580 -7.53 5.75 29.85
CA ASN A 580 -7.93 4.46 30.35
C ASN A 580 -6.86 3.38 30.09
N ALA A 581 -6.30 2.83 31.16
CA ALA A 581 -5.26 1.80 31.06
C ALA A 581 -5.71 0.52 30.31
N LYS A 582 -6.99 0.14 30.42
CA LYS A 582 -7.53 -1.02 29.69
C LYS A 582 -7.62 -0.74 28.19
N LEU A 583 -8.12 0.43 27.81
CA LEU A 583 -8.17 0.84 26.40
C LEU A 583 -6.76 0.98 25.80
N ARG A 584 -5.79 1.45 26.59
CA ARG A 584 -4.38 1.46 26.19
C ARG A 584 -3.83 0.07 25.91
N LYS A 585 -4.18 -0.93 26.72
CA LYS A 585 -3.80 -2.33 26.44
C LYS A 585 -4.39 -2.82 25.12
N ASP A 586 -5.66 -2.51 24.86
CA ASP A 586 -6.31 -2.85 23.58
C ASP A 586 -5.65 -2.13 22.40
N PHE A 587 -5.32 -0.84 22.56
CA PHE A 587 -4.57 -0.06 21.58
C PHE A 587 -3.20 -0.69 21.29
N ASN A 588 -2.39 -0.99 22.30
CA ASN A 588 -1.05 -1.56 22.13
C ASN A 588 -1.08 -2.91 21.39
N ALA A 589 -2.15 -3.69 21.56
CA ALA A 589 -2.34 -4.95 20.85
C ALA A 589 -2.92 -4.76 19.43
N ALA A 590 -3.46 -3.59 19.10
CA ALA A 590 -4.10 -3.27 17.83
C ALA A 590 -3.30 -2.29 16.95
N THR A 591 -2.33 -1.59 17.52
CA THR A 591 -1.58 -0.49 16.87
C THR A 591 -0.74 -1.00 15.72
N SER A 592 -0.52 -0.13 14.75
CA SER A 592 0.48 -0.31 13.70
C SER A 592 1.85 0.16 14.16
N ASP A 593 2.90 -0.18 13.41
CA ASP A 593 4.27 0.25 13.71
C ASP A 593 4.42 1.78 13.72
N LEU A 594 3.57 2.46 12.94
CA LEU A 594 3.48 3.93 12.86
C LEU A 594 2.39 4.53 13.78
N GLY A 595 1.68 3.68 14.52
CA GLY A 595 0.68 4.11 15.49
C GLY A 595 1.33 4.60 16.79
N TYR A 596 0.57 5.37 17.55
CA TYR A 596 1.10 6.10 18.68
C TYR A 596 0.05 6.43 19.75
N ASP A 597 0.41 6.39 21.03
CA ASP A 597 -0.44 6.77 22.17
C ASP A 597 0.34 7.66 23.13
N ASN A 598 0.09 8.97 23.06
CA ASN A 598 0.61 9.91 24.05
C ASN A 598 -0.40 10.25 25.14
N PHE A 599 0.11 10.34 26.37
CA PHE A 599 -0.64 10.82 27.54
C PHE A 599 -1.16 12.26 27.32
N PRO A 600 -2.21 12.68 28.06
CA PRO A 600 -2.72 14.05 28.00
C PRO A 600 -1.62 15.09 28.09
N SER A 601 -1.71 16.07 27.20
CA SER A 601 -0.83 17.24 27.24
C SER A 601 -1.02 17.99 28.56
N LEU A 602 0.08 18.37 29.21
CA LEU A 602 0.07 19.23 30.41
C LEU A 602 -0.46 20.65 30.14
N GLU A 603 -0.63 21.03 28.88
CA GLU A 603 -1.23 22.31 28.52
C GLU A 603 -2.73 22.12 28.23
N SER A 604 -3.57 22.82 29.01
CA SER A 604 -5.01 22.89 28.77
C SER A 604 -5.30 23.60 27.44
N LYS A 605 -5.32 22.83 26.34
CA LYS A 605 -5.70 23.32 25.00
C LYS A 605 -7.22 23.42 24.80
N GLY A 606 -8.05 23.13 25.81
CA GLY A 606 -9.51 23.19 25.72
C GLY A 606 -10.18 22.80 27.03
N HIS A 607 -11.51 22.93 27.10
CA HIS A 607 -12.30 22.42 28.22
C HIS A 607 -12.88 21.05 27.87
N LYS A 608 -13.03 20.19 28.88
CA LYS A 608 -13.63 18.87 28.73
C LYS A 608 -15.11 19.01 28.34
N VAL A 609 -15.55 18.26 27.33
CA VAL A 609 -16.93 18.27 26.82
C VAL A 609 -17.60 16.89 26.85
N GLY A 610 -16.84 15.81 27.08
CA GLY A 610 -17.41 14.48 27.24
C GLY A 610 -16.37 13.41 27.55
N ASP A 611 -16.85 12.24 27.98
CA ASP A 611 -16.10 10.99 28.04
C ASP A 611 -16.90 9.90 27.34
N VAL A 612 -16.24 9.12 26.48
CA VAL A 612 -16.86 8.03 25.72
C VAL A 612 -15.95 6.81 25.78
N ASP A 613 -16.39 5.76 26.47
CA ASP A 613 -15.68 4.47 26.57
C ASP A 613 -14.18 4.59 26.96
N GLY A 614 -13.84 5.50 27.88
CA GLY A 614 -12.47 5.74 28.34
C GLY A 614 -11.66 6.76 27.53
N LEU A 615 -12.26 7.35 26.48
CA LEU A 615 -11.72 8.47 25.72
C LEU A 615 -12.32 9.79 26.24
N THR A 616 -11.48 10.71 26.69
CA THR A 616 -11.90 12.05 27.11
C THR A 616 -11.82 13.01 25.92
N ILE A 617 -12.86 13.84 25.77
CA ILE A 617 -13.01 14.76 24.63
C ILE A 617 -12.92 16.19 25.14
N TYR A 618 -12.03 16.98 24.55
CA TYR A 618 -11.84 18.40 24.83
C TYR A 618 -12.23 19.27 23.64
N LYS A 619 -12.70 20.49 23.92
CA LYS A 619 -13.08 21.49 22.92
C LYS A 619 -12.43 22.83 23.22
N THR A 620 -11.94 23.50 22.17
CA THR A 620 -11.47 24.88 22.24
C THR A 620 -12.39 25.84 21.50
N THR A 621 -12.47 27.08 22.00
CA THR A 621 -13.16 28.20 21.33
C THR A 621 -12.19 29.09 20.55
N LYS A 622 -10.88 28.80 20.62
CA LYS A 622 -9.79 29.57 20.00
C LYS A 622 -9.38 29.04 18.61
N SER A 623 -10.02 27.97 18.13
CA SER A 623 -9.72 27.40 16.80
C SER A 623 -10.13 28.35 15.68
N MET A 624 -9.28 28.47 14.66
CA MET A 624 -9.55 29.29 13.47
C MET A 624 -10.38 28.53 12.43
N PRO A 625 -11.16 29.22 11.59
CA PRO A 625 -11.81 28.62 10.43
C PRO A 625 -10.77 28.13 9.41
N LEU A 626 -11.22 27.29 8.45
CA LEU A 626 -10.37 26.76 7.38
C LEU A 626 -9.65 27.85 6.56
N ALA A 627 -10.31 29.00 6.37
CA ALA A 627 -9.79 30.14 5.63
C ALA A 627 -9.52 31.32 6.56
N VAL A 628 -8.39 31.98 6.39
CA VAL A 628 -8.00 33.17 7.14
C VAL A 628 -7.56 34.29 6.19
N SER A 629 -7.78 35.53 6.59
CA SER A 629 -7.22 36.70 5.92
C SER A 629 -5.73 36.77 6.23
N VAL A 630 -4.90 37.00 5.21
CA VAL A 630 -3.46 37.11 5.37
C VAL A 630 -2.94 38.37 4.68
N ARG A 631 -1.69 38.71 4.96
CA ARG A 631 -0.98 39.80 4.31
C ARG A 631 -0.32 39.36 2.99
N ASP A 632 0.05 40.32 2.15
CA ASP A 632 0.75 40.11 0.88
C ASP A 632 2.03 39.27 1.07
N GLU A 633 2.76 39.48 2.17
CA GLU A 633 3.99 38.77 2.49
C GLU A 633 3.78 37.26 2.70
N ALA A 634 2.56 36.82 3.01
CA ALA A 634 2.22 35.41 3.14
C ALA A 634 2.18 34.68 1.79
N LEU A 635 1.91 35.39 0.68
CA LEU A 635 1.90 34.83 -0.68
C LEU A 635 3.18 35.14 -1.46
N ALA A 636 4.10 35.89 -0.88
CA ALA A 636 5.39 36.17 -1.49
C ALA A 636 6.19 34.86 -1.69
N PRO A 637 6.90 34.71 -2.83
CA PRO A 637 7.79 33.58 -3.06
C PRO A 637 8.79 33.46 -1.91
N THR A 638 8.69 32.37 -1.15
CA THR A 638 9.48 32.20 0.05
C THR A 638 10.65 31.29 -0.25
N LYS A 639 11.90 31.80 -0.17
CA LYS A 639 13.08 30.94 -0.02
C LYS A 639 13.05 30.33 1.39
N ALA A 640 12.26 29.27 1.55
CA ALA A 640 12.18 28.31 2.65
C ALA A 640 11.88 28.85 4.07
N LEU A 641 10.74 28.44 4.65
CA LEU A 641 10.54 28.40 6.11
C LEU A 641 11.56 27.48 6.82
N HIS A 642 12.32 26.67 6.06
CA HIS A 642 13.25 25.63 6.51
C HIS A 642 14.70 26.10 6.73
N GLN A 643 14.97 27.41 6.79
CA GLN A 643 16.35 27.92 6.96
C GLN A 643 16.93 27.71 8.36
N THR A 644 16.10 27.43 9.36
CA THR A 644 16.52 27.14 10.74
C THR A 644 16.00 25.77 11.15
N LYS A 645 16.76 25.05 11.98
CA LYS A 645 16.33 23.78 12.59
C LYS A 645 15.44 23.99 13.82
N ASN A 646 15.28 25.23 14.27
CA ASN A 646 14.47 25.56 15.43
C ASN A 646 13.01 25.84 15.02
N PRO A 647 12.05 24.93 15.28
CA PRO A 647 10.67 25.12 14.84
C PRO A 647 10.00 26.35 15.49
N PHE A 648 10.46 26.81 16.65
CA PHE A 648 9.90 28.00 17.30
C PHE A 648 10.24 29.30 16.57
N GLU A 649 11.44 29.41 16.01
CA GLU A 649 11.83 30.53 15.14
C GLU A 649 11.04 30.52 13.83
N VAL A 650 10.80 29.33 13.27
CA VAL A 650 9.94 29.17 12.09
C VAL A 650 8.54 29.67 12.39
N GLN A 651 7.96 29.26 13.52
CA GLN A 651 6.62 29.68 13.94
C GLN A 651 6.54 31.19 14.19
N ASN A 652 7.54 31.80 14.83
CA ASN A 652 7.63 33.26 14.98
C ASN A 652 7.61 33.96 13.61
N ARG A 653 8.47 33.54 12.67
CA ARG A 653 8.51 34.12 11.32
C ARG A 653 7.22 33.92 10.55
N LEU A 654 6.61 32.73 10.67
CA LEU A 654 5.32 32.44 10.09
C LEU A 654 4.23 33.38 10.64
N TRP A 655 4.16 33.52 11.96
CA TRP A 655 3.18 34.36 12.62
C TRP A 655 3.30 35.83 12.19
N MET A 656 4.53 36.36 12.15
CA MET A 656 4.79 37.72 11.69
C MET A 656 4.37 37.92 10.23
N LYS A 657 4.67 36.97 9.33
CA LYS A 657 4.27 37.04 7.91
C LYS A 657 2.77 36.99 7.71
N LEU A 658 2.06 36.18 8.50
CA LEU A 658 0.62 36.04 8.40
C LEU A 658 -0.10 37.29 8.94
N THR A 659 0.36 37.82 10.08
CA THR A 659 -0.37 38.83 10.88
C THR A 659 0.15 40.27 10.73
N GLY A 660 1.40 40.45 10.28
CA GLY A 660 2.11 41.73 10.32
C GLY A 660 2.41 42.23 11.74
N LEU A 661 2.34 41.38 12.76
CA LEU A 661 2.70 41.75 14.13
C LEU A 661 4.22 41.71 14.30
N ASN A 662 4.84 42.84 14.64
CA ASN A 662 6.26 42.89 15.03
C ASN A 662 6.45 42.54 16.52
N LYS A 663 5.85 41.44 16.96
CA LYS A 663 5.95 40.89 18.32
C LYS A 663 6.18 39.39 18.24
N ALA A 664 7.09 38.86 19.05
CA ALA A 664 7.35 37.42 19.10
C ALA A 664 6.14 36.67 19.67
N LEU A 665 5.69 35.64 18.95
CA LEU A 665 4.66 34.70 19.41
C LEU A 665 5.22 33.78 20.50
N LEU A 666 6.49 33.40 20.36
CA LEU A 666 7.22 32.48 21.20
C LEU A 666 8.50 33.17 21.69
N ASN A 667 8.68 33.23 23.01
CA ASN A 667 9.82 33.88 23.65
C ASN A 667 10.78 32.85 24.25
N ILE A 668 12.09 33.10 24.11
CA ILE A 668 13.16 32.29 24.68
C ILE A 668 13.12 32.42 26.22
N PRO A 669 13.27 31.34 27.02
CA PRO A 669 13.43 31.40 28.48
C PRO A 669 14.73 32.10 28.90
N ASP A 670 14.84 32.50 30.18
CA ASP A 670 16.03 33.23 30.69
C ASP A 670 17.23 32.31 30.81
N GLU A 671 17.02 31.09 31.31
CA GLU A 671 18.06 30.12 31.55
C GLU A 671 17.59 28.73 31.14
N ILE A 672 18.47 28.00 30.46
CA ILE A 672 18.36 26.56 30.26
C ILE A 672 19.66 25.92 30.72
N THR A 673 19.64 25.30 31.90
CA THR A 673 20.78 24.55 32.41
C THR A 673 20.60 23.07 32.08
N GLN A 674 21.62 22.47 31.49
CA GLN A 674 21.64 21.05 31.18
C GLN A 674 22.52 20.30 32.18
N SER A 675 22.07 19.14 32.62
CA SER A 675 22.87 18.16 33.35
C SER A 675 22.67 16.77 32.76
N GLU A 676 23.75 16.00 32.62
CA GLU A 676 23.71 14.62 32.15
C GLU A 676 24.19 13.67 33.25
N SER A 677 23.53 12.51 33.38
CA SER A 677 23.99 11.43 34.25
C SER A 677 25.22 10.72 33.66
N THR A 678 26.02 10.07 34.51
CA THR A 678 27.16 9.24 34.10
C THR A 678 26.71 8.18 33.08
N GLY A 679 27.36 8.15 31.91
CA GLY A 679 27.00 7.23 30.82
C GLY A 679 25.78 7.66 29.99
N ARG A 680 25.23 8.87 30.19
CA ARG A 680 24.14 9.47 29.41
C ARG A 680 22.86 8.62 29.36
N ARG A 681 22.49 8.02 30.49
CA ARG A 681 21.23 7.25 30.65
C ARG A 681 20.01 8.14 30.90
N GLU A 682 20.28 9.31 31.45
CA GLU A 682 19.34 10.37 31.75
C GLU A 682 19.93 11.72 31.34
N ILE A 683 19.13 12.55 30.69
CA ILE A 683 19.41 13.97 30.41
C ILE A 683 18.36 14.80 31.13
N SER A 684 18.79 15.76 31.94
CA SER A 684 17.90 16.67 32.67
C SER A 684 18.15 18.13 32.24
N TYR A 685 17.06 18.87 32.06
CA TYR A 685 17.03 20.29 31.71
C TYR A 685 16.30 21.07 32.79
N VAL A 686 16.88 22.16 33.24
CA VAL A 686 16.24 23.13 34.13
C VAL A 686 15.94 24.38 33.32
N ILE A 687 14.66 24.72 33.20
CA ILE A 687 14.17 25.79 32.33
C ILE A 687 13.48 26.85 33.20
N THR A 688 13.83 28.13 32.99
CA THR A 688 13.22 29.27 33.69
C THR A 688 12.50 30.20 32.68
N PRO A 689 11.16 30.18 32.59
CA PRO A 689 10.39 30.98 31.63
C PRO A 689 10.47 32.49 31.88
N LYS A 690 10.65 33.28 30.80
CA LYS A 690 10.63 34.77 30.84
C LYS A 690 9.25 35.38 31.03
N GLN A 691 8.21 34.59 30.83
CA GLN A 691 6.84 35.05 30.87
C GLN A 691 5.90 33.93 31.29
N THR A 692 4.70 34.30 31.69
CA THR A 692 3.64 33.34 31.98
C THR A 692 2.97 32.89 30.67
N GLY A 693 2.83 31.58 30.47
CA GLY A 693 2.25 31.01 29.26
C GLY A 693 2.52 29.52 29.09
N GLY A 694 2.09 28.95 27.97
CA GLY A 694 2.44 27.57 27.60
C GLY A 694 3.93 27.45 27.31
N LEU A 695 4.62 26.59 28.06
CA LEU A 695 6.03 26.28 27.84
C LEU A 695 6.15 25.04 26.94
N TYR A 696 7.05 25.10 25.96
CA TYR A 696 7.28 24.05 24.98
C TYR A 696 8.75 23.71 24.86
N LEU A 697 9.04 22.47 24.48
CA LEU A 697 10.39 21.95 24.28
C LEU A 697 10.47 21.20 22.95
N ASN A 698 11.56 21.41 22.22
CA ASN A 698 11.94 20.61 21.06
C ASN A 698 13.39 20.15 21.25
N LEU A 699 13.64 18.85 21.12
CA LEU A 699 14.97 18.26 21.17
C LEU A 699 15.36 17.83 19.75
N PRO A 700 16.18 18.61 19.03
CA PRO A 700 16.53 18.28 17.66
C PRO A 700 17.24 16.92 17.59
N GLU A 701 16.98 16.16 16.54
CA GLU A 701 17.72 14.93 16.28
C GLU A 701 19.06 15.22 15.58
N LYS A 702 20.04 14.35 15.80
CA LYS A 702 21.28 14.37 15.02
C LYS A 702 20.95 13.91 13.60
N LYS A 703 21.34 14.71 12.60
CA LYS A 703 21.08 14.39 11.19
C LYS A 703 21.75 13.07 10.81
N GLY A 704 20.97 12.13 10.28
CA GLY A 704 21.46 10.87 9.71
C GLY A 704 21.35 9.66 10.64
N ASP A 705 21.15 9.88 11.95
CA ASP A 705 21.00 8.82 12.94
C ASP A 705 19.51 8.52 13.18
N ILE A 706 18.87 7.70 12.33
CA ILE A 706 17.58 7.11 12.73
C ILE A 706 17.91 6.01 13.74
N VAL A 707 17.70 6.31 15.01
CA VAL A 707 17.84 5.31 16.06
C VAL A 707 16.46 4.98 16.59
N HIS A 708 16.11 3.69 16.63
CA HIS A 708 14.88 3.27 17.28
C HIS A 708 15.14 3.10 18.77
N GLN A 709 14.97 4.18 19.55
CA GLN A 709 15.07 4.14 21.00
C GLN A 709 13.80 4.74 21.63
N PRO A 710 13.05 3.97 22.44
CA PRO A 710 11.94 4.52 23.20
C PRO A 710 12.49 5.32 24.39
N LEU A 711 12.15 6.60 24.46
CA LEU A 711 12.50 7.47 25.56
C LEU A 711 11.22 7.95 26.26
N GLN A 712 11.35 8.33 27.53
CA GLN A 712 10.26 8.90 28.31
C GLN A 712 10.66 10.27 28.83
N MET A 713 9.73 11.22 28.74
CA MET A 713 9.89 12.57 29.23
C MET A 713 9.04 12.80 30.48
N TYR A 714 9.70 13.37 31.49
CA TYR A 714 9.10 13.74 32.76
C TYR A 714 9.25 15.24 32.99
N VAL A 715 8.22 15.89 33.53
CA VAL A 715 8.23 17.30 33.94
C VAL A 715 7.94 17.36 35.43
N ASN A 716 8.87 17.92 36.21
CA ASN A 716 8.83 17.95 37.67
C ASN A 716 8.54 16.57 38.30
N GLY A 717 9.07 15.51 37.70
CA GLY A 717 8.89 14.13 38.14
C GLY A 717 7.62 13.43 37.64
N HIS A 718 6.70 14.14 36.97
CA HIS A 718 5.50 13.54 36.38
C HIS A 718 5.73 13.14 34.93
N PHE A 719 5.30 11.94 34.53
CA PHE A 719 5.37 11.49 33.14
C PHE A 719 4.47 12.36 32.23
N VAL A 720 4.98 12.76 31.07
CA VAL A 720 4.29 13.66 30.14
C VAL A 720 4.14 13.07 28.75
N SER A 721 5.20 12.46 28.22
CA SER A 721 5.24 12.02 26.83
C SER A 721 6.22 10.88 26.67
N ASP A 722 5.87 9.90 25.84
CA ASP A 722 6.88 9.08 25.19
C ASP A 722 7.58 9.94 24.12
N TYR A 723 8.89 9.78 23.94
CA TYR A 723 9.68 10.51 22.97
C TYR A 723 10.38 9.49 22.08
N ARG A 724 10.02 9.44 20.79
CA ARG A 724 10.54 8.45 19.84
C ARG A 724 11.53 9.11 18.90
N THR A 725 12.61 8.40 18.59
CA THR A 725 13.71 8.87 17.72
C THR A 725 13.71 8.22 16.33
N GLU A 726 12.60 7.58 15.95
CA GLU A 726 12.36 6.95 14.65
C GLU A 726 11.90 7.93 13.55
N GLY A 727 11.77 9.20 13.92
CA GLY A 727 11.39 10.35 13.12
C GLY A 727 11.43 11.55 14.04
N GLU A 728 11.41 12.77 13.49
CA GLU A 728 11.48 13.98 14.31
C GLU A 728 10.26 14.07 15.23
N ASN A 729 10.42 13.74 16.51
CA ASN A 729 9.34 13.65 17.50
C ASN A 729 8.44 14.91 17.52
N GLY A 730 9.02 16.07 17.23
CA GLY A 730 8.33 17.35 17.24
C GLY A 730 8.32 18.01 18.62
N ILE A 731 7.52 19.07 18.75
CA ILE A 731 7.41 19.90 19.95
C ILE A 731 6.60 19.16 21.02
N VAL A 732 7.12 19.13 22.24
CA VAL A 732 6.42 18.64 23.43
C VAL A 732 5.95 19.82 24.28
N ALA A 733 4.67 19.82 24.66
CA ALA A 733 4.11 20.81 25.59
C ALA A 733 4.44 20.44 27.05
N LEU A 734 5.08 21.35 27.78
CA LEU A 734 5.48 21.19 29.18
C LEU A 734 4.48 21.83 30.17
N GLY A 735 3.31 22.22 29.67
CA GLY A 735 2.23 22.83 30.45
C GLY A 735 2.30 24.35 30.55
N HIS A 736 1.31 24.92 31.25
CA HIS A 736 1.24 26.36 31.50
C HIS A 736 2.10 26.71 32.72
N GLN A 737 3.10 27.58 32.52
CA GLN A 737 4.11 27.93 33.53
C GLN A 737 4.08 29.42 33.83
N LYS A 738 4.42 29.78 35.07
CA LYS A 738 4.56 31.19 35.48
C LYS A 738 5.94 31.72 35.15
N THR A 739 6.04 33.05 35.03
CA THR A 739 7.32 33.75 34.90
C THR A 739 8.25 33.38 36.06
N ASN A 740 9.53 33.13 35.79
CA ASN A 740 10.56 32.76 36.76
C ASN A 740 10.32 31.45 37.54
N GLN A 741 9.35 30.63 37.10
CA GLN A 741 9.13 29.31 37.70
C GLN A 741 10.17 28.31 37.18
N THR A 742 10.87 27.63 38.08
CA THR A 742 11.80 26.57 37.69
C THR A 742 11.05 25.32 37.22
N VAL A 743 11.33 24.87 36.00
CA VAL A 743 10.76 23.65 35.41
C VAL A 743 11.87 22.65 35.15
N LYS A 744 11.82 21.48 35.82
CA LYS A 744 12.76 20.38 35.59
C LYS A 744 12.18 19.41 34.58
N VAL A 745 12.83 19.25 33.45
CA VAL A 745 12.49 18.24 32.43
C VAL A 745 13.55 17.15 32.46
N THR A 746 13.12 15.89 32.47
CA THR A 746 14.02 14.74 32.51
C THR A 746 13.66 13.76 31.40
N VAL A 747 14.63 13.38 30.58
CA VAL A 747 14.51 12.40 29.50
C VAL A 747 15.31 11.16 29.86
N ARG A 748 14.67 9.98 29.83
CA ARG A 748 15.26 8.69 30.21
C ARG A 748 14.97 7.62 29.15
N ALA A 749 15.91 6.72 28.92
CA ALA A 749 15.65 5.52 28.13
C ALA A 749 14.77 4.54 28.93
N VAL A 750 13.77 3.92 28.28
CA VAL A 750 12.82 3.00 28.93
C VAL A 750 13.52 1.77 29.51
N ASP A 751 14.55 1.28 28.82
CA ASP A 751 15.36 0.10 29.18
C ASP A 751 16.59 0.45 30.04
N GLY A 752 16.76 1.72 30.41
CA GLY A 752 17.96 2.20 31.11
C GLY A 752 19.23 2.21 30.24
N ALA A 753 19.11 2.02 28.92
CA ALA A 753 20.24 2.11 28.01
C ALA A 753 20.78 3.54 27.89
N LYS A 754 21.96 3.66 27.28
CA LYS A 754 22.54 4.96 26.93
C LYS A 754 21.67 5.65 25.89
N ILE A 755 21.38 6.94 26.10
CA ILE A 755 20.64 7.76 25.13
C ILE A 755 21.56 8.07 23.95
N VAL A 756 21.09 7.76 22.74
CA VAL A 756 21.76 8.00 21.46
C VAL A 756 20.85 8.76 20.49
N GLY A 757 21.39 9.32 19.41
CA GLY A 757 20.60 10.04 18.38
C GLY A 757 20.07 11.43 18.75
N LEU A 758 19.96 11.78 20.05
CA LEU A 758 19.49 13.09 20.48
C LEU A 758 20.57 14.18 20.47
N ASN A 759 20.21 15.38 20.02
CA ASN A 759 20.98 16.59 20.31
C ASN A 759 20.76 16.97 21.78
N THR A 760 21.85 17.34 22.45
CA THR A 760 21.85 17.72 23.85
C THR A 760 21.37 19.15 24.04
N SER A 761 21.52 20.03 23.02
CA SER A 761 21.07 21.43 23.07
C SER A 761 19.56 21.54 22.81
N PRO A 762 18.74 21.81 23.85
CA PRO A 762 17.30 21.92 23.71
C PRO A 762 16.89 23.27 23.13
N ASN A 763 15.77 23.31 22.42
CA ASN A 763 15.06 24.56 22.16
C ASN A 763 13.85 24.58 23.09
N ALA A 764 13.77 25.54 24.01
CA ALA A 764 12.60 25.75 24.85
C ALA A 764 12.07 27.15 24.64
N TYR A 765 10.76 27.31 24.52
CA TYR A 765 10.11 28.59 24.25
C TYR A 765 8.77 28.68 24.99
N THR A 766 8.42 29.87 25.47
CA THR A 766 7.13 30.15 26.10
C THR A 766 6.24 30.94 25.15
N GLN A 767 5.01 30.49 24.91
CA GLN A 767 4.07 31.17 24.03
C GLN A 767 3.43 32.37 24.71
N ASN A 768 3.38 33.50 24.00
CA ASN A 768 2.69 34.71 24.42
C ASN A 768 1.22 34.66 23.99
N GLU A 769 0.33 34.34 24.92
CA GLU A 769 -1.10 34.18 24.62
C GLU A 769 -1.77 35.48 24.16
N LYS A 770 -1.31 36.65 24.64
CA LYS A 770 -1.82 37.95 24.18
C LYS A 770 -1.48 38.20 22.72
N VAL A 771 -0.24 37.93 22.30
CA VAL A 771 0.21 38.05 20.90
C VAL A 771 -0.51 37.04 20.00
N MET A 772 -0.78 35.83 20.49
CA MET A 772 -1.59 34.84 19.78
C MET A 772 -3.01 35.35 19.54
N LEU A 773 -3.69 35.86 20.58
CA LEU A 773 -5.07 36.36 20.43
C LEU A 773 -5.14 37.61 19.54
N GLU A 774 -4.16 38.52 19.66
CA GLU A 774 -4.05 39.69 18.77
C GLU A 774 -3.88 39.26 17.30
N GLY A 775 -3.01 38.28 17.04
CA GLY A 775 -2.80 37.76 15.69
C GLY A 775 -4.04 37.05 15.14
N GLN A 776 -4.72 36.23 15.94
CA GLN A 776 -5.97 35.58 15.54
C GLN A 776 -7.06 36.60 15.16
N ALA A 777 -7.16 37.70 15.91
CA ALA A 777 -8.09 38.79 15.58
C ALA A 777 -7.75 39.47 14.24
N ARG A 778 -6.47 39.55 13.85
CA ARG A 778 -6.06 40.05 12.52
C ARG A 778 -6.35 39.05 11.40
N LEU A 779 -6.17 37.75 11.67
CA LEU A 779 -6.38 36.68 10.70
C LEU A 779 -7.86 36.39 10.42
N ASN A 780 -8.73 36.61 11.41
CA ASN A 780 -10.17 36.53 11.24
C ASN A 780 -10.86 37.76 11.87
N PRO A 781 -10.78 38.93 11.18
CA PRO A 781 -11.35 40.16 11.69
C PRO A 781 -12.83 40.01 12.03
N GLN A 782 -13.17 40.36 13.28
CA GLN A 782 -14.54 40.30 13.82
C GLN A 782 -15.18 38.89 13.76
N LYS A 783 -14.39 37.82 13.59
CA LYS A 783 -14.87 36.44 13.40
C LYS A 783 -15.86 36.28 12.23
N LYS A 784 -15.74 37.12 11.21
CA LYS A 784 -16.70 37.17 10.09
C LYS A 784 -16.34 36.27 8.90
N ILE A 785 -15.12 35.71 8.86
CA ILE A 785 -14.77 34.74 7.81
C ILE A 785 -15.47 33.42 8.11
N ASN A 786 -16.37 33.03 7.23
CA ASN A 786 -17.16 31.81 7.34
C ASN A 786 -16.88 30.89 6.16
N VAL A 787 -16.63 29.61 6.46
CA VAL A 787 -16.35 28.60 5.44
C VAL A 787 -17.47 27.57 5.44
N HIS A 788 -18.11 27.40 4.29
CA HIS A 788 -19.10 26.37 4.05
C HIS A 788 -18.49 25.31 3.12
N LEU A 789 -18.29 24.12 3.65
CA LEU A 789 -17.92 22.97 2.85
C LEU A 789 -19.20 22.42 2.20
N ILE A 790 -19.37 22.62 0.89
CA ILE A 790 -20.54 22.11 0.15
C ILE A 790 -20.38 20.61 -0.06
N ASN A 791 -19.18 20.18 -0.45
CA ASN A 791 -18.75 18.79 -0.55
C ASN A 791 -17.22 18.76 -0.65
N SER A 792 -16.61 17.58 -0.80
CA SER A 792 -15.15 17.44 -0.74
C SER A 792 -14.42 18.17 -1.88
N ARG A 793 -15.09 18.44 -3.00
CA ARG A 793 -14.53 19.20 -4.14
C ARG A 793 -14.94 20.66 -4.19
N ARG A 794 -15.81 21.15 -3.30
CA ARG A 794 -16.35 22.51 -3.40
C ARG A 794 -16.45 23.20 -2.05
N ILE A 795 -15.75 24.33 -1.91
CA ILE A 795 -15.70 25.15 -0.71
C ILE A 795 -16.24 26.53 -1.05
N ARG A 796 -17.08 27.10 -0.20
CA ARG A 796 -17.48 28.51 -0.28
C ARG A 796 -16.93 29.26 0.93
N VAL A 797 -16.21 30.33 0.67
CA VAL A 797 -15.66 31.22 1.69
C VAL A 797 -16.39 32.56 1.59
N ASN A 798 -16.99 32.98 2.70
CA ASN A 798 -17.56 34.32 2.85
C ASN A 798 -16.53 35.19 3.56
N VAL A 799 -16.20 36.32 2.95
CA VAL A 799 -15.10 37.19 3.38
C VAL A 799 -15.66 38.59 3.63
N PRO A 800 -15.30 39.26 4.74
CA PRO A 800 -15.56 40.69 4.88
C PRO A 800 -14.87 41.45 3.74
N SER A 801 -15.48 42.53 3.24
CA SER A 801 -15.06 43.30 2.05
C SER A 801 -13.71 44.05 2.16
N ALA A 802 -12.76 43.54 2.94
CA ALA A 802 -11.47 44.17 3.22
C ALA A 802 -10.27 43.22 3.06
N ALA A 803 -10.46 41.90 2.90
CA ALA A 803 -9.33 41.00 2.70
C ALA A 803 -8.89 40.98 1.23
N LYS A 804 -7.64 41.39 0.96
CA LYS A 804 -7.00 41.26 -0.36
C LYS A 804 -6.47 39.86 -0.63
N HIS A 805 -6.24 39.09 0.43
CA HIS A 805 -5.62 37.79 0.36
C HIS A 805 -6.21 36.83 1.38
N LEU A 806 -6.44 35.60 0.94
CA LEU A 806 -6.86 34.49 1.79
C LEU A 806 -5.81 33.40 1.77
N MET A 807 -5.63 32.76 2.92
CA MET A 807 -4.96 31.47 3.03
C MET A 807 -5.96 30.46 3.55
N LEU A 808 -6.05 29.31 2.88
CA LEU A 808 -6.75 28.14 3.41
C LEU A 808 -5.72 27.19 3.99
N THR A 809 -6.02 26.60 5.15
CA THR A 809 -5.16 25.60 5.80
C THR A 809 -5.29 24.22 5.17
N ILE A 810 -5.28 24.17 3.84
CA ILE A 810 -5.15 22.95 3.03
C ILE A 810 -3.94 23.10 2.11
N PRO A 811 -3.29 21.98 1.71
CA PRO A 811 -2.13 22.05 0.84
C PRO A 811 -2.49 22.64 -0.53
N TYR A 812 -1.57 23.43 -1.08
CA TYR A 812 -1.66 23.88 -2.47
C TYR A 812 -1.61 22.67 -3.41
N ASP A 813 -2.56 22.61 -4.35
CA ASP A 813 -2.61 21.64 -5.45
C ASP A 813 -3.07 22.38 -6.71
N LYS A 814 -2.49 22.03 -7.87
CA LYS A 814 -2.85 22.61 -9.17
C LYS A 814 -4.30 22.33 -9.57
N GLY A 815 -4.92 21.31 -9.01
CA GLY A 815 -6.31 20.94 -9.23
C GLY A 815 -7.33 21.87 -8.55
N TRP A 816 -6.90 22.78 -7.66
CA TRP A 816 -7.77 23.80 -7.10
C TRP A 816 -7.96 24.96 -8.09
N HIS A 817 -9.22 25.38 -8.23
CA HIS A 817 -9.62 26.58 -8.96
C HIS A 817 -10.51 27.45 -8.07
N ALA A 818 -10.43 28.77 -8.21
CA ALA A 818 -11.18 29.72 -7.40
C ALA A 818 -11.84 30.75 -8.31
N VAL A 819 -13.07 31.12 -7.97
CA VAL A 819 -13.83 32.18 -8.63
C VAL A 819 -14.45 33.12 -7.61
N ASP A 820 -14.64 34.38 -7.99
CA ASP A 820 -15.36 35.35 -7.18
C ASP A 820 -16.89 35.17 -7.29
N GLN A 821 -17.64 36.08 -6.66
CA GLN A 821 -19.11 36.07 -6.70
C GLN A 821 -19.72 36.29 -8.10
N ALA A 822 -18.95 36.84 -9.04
CA ALA A 822 -19.33 37.07 -10.43
C ALA A 822 -18.78 35.99 -11.38
N ASN A 823 -18.31 34.85 -10.85
CA ASN A 823 -17.67 33.75 -11.59
C ASN A 823 -16.38 34.14 -12.34
N ARG A 824 -15.73 35.26 -11.98
CA ARG A 824 -14.43 35.63 -12.55
C ARG A 824 -13.32 34.79 -11.90
N PRO A 825 -12.38 34.21 -12.67
CA PRO A 825 -11.27 33.43 -12.13
C PRO A 825 -10.39 34.26 -11.18
N LEU A 826 -10.05 33.68 -10.03
CA LEU A 826 -9.13 34.26 -9.06
C LEU A 826 -7.76 33.57 -9.13
N LYS A 827 -6.71 34.33 -8.87
CA LYS A 827 -5.35 33.79 -8.88
C LYS A 827 -5.09 32.97 -7.63
N ILE A 828 -4.67 31.73 -7.82
CA ILE A 828 -4.24 30.83 -6.75
C ILE A 828 -2.70 30.81 -6.70
N LYS A 829 -2.16 30.85 -5.49
CA LYS A 829 -0.73 30.82 -5.20
C LYS A 829 -0.44 29.90 -4.01
N LYS A 830 0.83 29.58 -3.81
CA LYS A 830 1.29 28.97 -2.56
C LYS A 830 1.38 30.06 -1.50
N ALA A 831 0.57 29.96 -0.46
CA ALA A 831 0.76 30.71 0.77
C ALA A 831 1.76 29.97 1.66
N VAL A 832 2.71 30.71 2.25
CA VAL A 832 3.70 30.21 3.22
C VAL A 832 4.44 28.94 2.74
N GLY A 833 4.68 28.86 1.43
CA GLY A 833 5.41 27.77 0.78
C GLY A 833 4.61 26.51 0.46
N SER A 834 3.57 26.18 1.24
CA SER A 834 2.86 24.88 1.13
C SER A 834 1.33 24.96 1.15
N MET A 835 0.73 26.02 1.67
CA MET A 835 -0.73 26.15 1.83
C MET A 835 -1.38 26.80 0.61
N LEU A 836 -2.68 26.60 0.43
CA LEU A 836 -3.46 27.22 -0.64
C LEU A 836 -3.71 28.70 -0.33
N GLY A 837 -3.21 29.59 -1.20
CA GLY A 837 -3.43 31.03 -1.14
C GLY A 837 -4.28 31.53 -2.31
N ILE A 838 -5.13 32.53 -2.07
CA ILE A 838 -6.00 33.15 -3.07
C ILE A 838 -5.81 34.67 -3.02
N GLU A 839 -5.62 35.28 -4.18
CA GLU A 839 -5.73 36.73 -4.33
C GLU A 839 -7.19 37.10 -4.56
N THR A 840 -7.72 37.95 -3.70
CA THR A 840 -9.12 38.41 -3.76
C THR A 840 -9.15 39.91 -4.06
N GLU A 841 -10.12 40.34 -4.87
CA GLU A 841 -10.41 41.77 -4.97
C GLU A 841 -11.06 42.24 -3.68
N ALA A 842 -10.75 43.46 -3.21
CA ALA A 842 -11.33 44.00 -1.97
C ALA A 842 -12.88 44.03 -1.99
N SER A 843 -13.49 44.12 -3.18
CA SER A 843 -14.94 44.07 -3.40
C SER A 843 -15.56 42.67 -3.25
N SER A 844 -14.74 41.60 -3.25
CA SER A 844 -15.21 40.22 -3.23
C SER A 844 -15.70 39.82 -1.84
N LYS A 845 -17.01 39.69 -1.68
CA LYS A 845 -17.63 39.23 -0.43
C LYS A 845 -17.72 37.70 -0.33
N LYS A 846 -17.62 37.01 -1.46
CA LYS A 846 -17.74 35.55 -1.56
C LYS A 846 -16.75 35.01 -2.59
N THR A 847 -16.09 33.91 -2.23
CA THR A 847 -15.19 33.15 -3.08
C THR A 847 -15.63 31.69 -3.10
N THR A 848 -15.72 31.10 -4.28
CA THR A 848 -16.03 29.66 -4.44
C THR A 848 -14.80 28.95 -4.98
N LEU A 849 -14.38 27.89 -4.31
CA LEU A 849 -13.33 26.99 -4.77
C LEU A 849 -13.93 25.69 -5.30
N SER A 850 -13.31 25.15 -6.35
CA SER A 850 -13.60 23.82 -6.90
C SER A 850 -12.31 23.04 -7.12
N TYR A 851 -12.33 21.74 -6.82
CA TYR A 851 -11.21 20.83 -7.07
C TYR A 851 -11.53 19.85 -8.20
N THR A 852 -10.57 19.67 -9.10
CA THR A 852 -10.53 18.63 -10.13
C THR A 852 -9.11 18.06 -10.20
N PRO A 853 -8.89 16.74 -10.03
CA PRO A 853 -7.56 16.17 -10.19
C PRO A 853 -6.93 16.54 -11.54
N THR A 854 -5.68 16.99 -11.53
CA THR A 854 -4.92 17.28 -12.76
C THR A 854 -4.88 16.03 -13.62
N GLY A 855 -5.08 16.16 -14.94
CA GLY A 855 -5.11 15.02 -15.87
C GLY A 855 -6.44 14.27 -15.98
N LEU A 856 -7.41 14.51 -15.10
CA LEU A 856 -8.70 13.81 -15.15
C LEU A 856 -9.51 14.16 -16.41
N ILE A 857 -9.58 15.43 -16.79
CA ILE A 857 -10.35 15.88 -17.97
C ILE A 857 -9.74 15.30 -19.26
N SER A 858 -8.42 15.39 -19.42
CA SER A 858 -7.73 14.79 -20.57
C SER A 858 -7.89 13.26 -20.58
N GLY A 859 -7.84 12.62 -19.40
CA GLY A 859 -8.13 11.19 -19.25
C GLY A 859 -9.53 10.82 -19.73
N ILE A 860 -10.56 11.59 -19.34
CA ILE A 860 -11.95 11.39 -19.81
C ILE A 860 -12.05 11.52 -21.34
N ILE A 861 -11.41 12.54 -21.93
CA ILE A 861 -11.46 12.77 -23.38
C ILE A 861 -10.81 11.62 -24.15
N ILE A 862 -9.64 11.16 -23.72
CA ILE A 862 -8.92 10.07 -24.36
C ILE A 862 -9.70 8.77 -24.20
N SER A 863 -10.16 8.45 -22.99
CA SER A 863 -10.94 7.22 -22.75
C SER A 863 -12.26 7.19 -23.53
N SER A 864 -12.95 8.34 -23.65
CA SER A 864 -14.16 8.44 -24.47
C SER A 864 -13.87 8.22 -25.96
N SER A 865 -12.80 8.83 -26.47
CA SER A 865 -12.35 8.63 -27.86
C SER A 865 -11.96 7.17 -28.12
N SER A 866 -11.24 6.54 -27.19
CA SER A 866 -10.87 5.12 -27.27
C SER A 866 -12.08 4.20 -27.19
N LEU A 867 -13.12 4.56 -26.43
CA LEU A 867 -14.37 3.80 -26.39
C LEU A 867 -15.08 3.83 -27.75
N VAL A 868 -15.21 5.01 -28.37
CA VAL A 868 -15.78 5.14 -29.71
C VAL A 868 -14.99 4.33 -30.72
N ALA A 869 -13.65 4.41 -30.69
CA ALA A 869 -12.79 3.62 -31.57
C ALA A 869 -12.92 2.11 -31.33
N THR A 870 -13.06 1.68 -30.07
CA THR A 870 -13.28 0.27 -29.72
C THR A 870 -14.60 -0.25 -30.28
N ILE A 871 -15.67 0.53 -30.17
CA ILE A 871 -16.99 0.19 -30.73
C ILE A 871 -16.89 0.11 -32.27
N ALA A 872 -16.22 1.07 -32.92
CA ALA A 872 -16.03 1.06 -34.36
C ALA A 872 -15.25 -0.17 -34.84
N VAL A 873 -14.15 -0.52 -34.16
CA VAL A 873 -13.39 -1.75 -34.45
C VAL A 873 -14.26 -2.99 -34.22
N ALA A 874 -15.05 -3.03 -33.16
CA ALA A 874 -15.95 -4.15 -32.89
C ALA A 874 -16.98 -4.34 -34.01
N LEU A 875 -17.65 -3.26 -34.43
CA LEU A 875 -18.61 -3.28 -35.54
C LEU A 875 -17.96 -3.71 -36.87
N TRP A 876 -16.75 -3.26 -37.15
CA TRP A 876 -16.01 -3.68 -38.36
C TRP A 876 -15.75 -5.20 -38.38
N TYR A 877 -15.35 -5.78 -37.24
CA TYR A 877 -15.16 -7.23 -37.12
C TYR A 877 -16.47 -8.01 -37.30
N GLU A 878 -17.59 -7.52 -36.75
CA GLU A 878 -18.90 -8.17 -36.93
C GLU A 878 -19.36 -8.12 -38.39
N LEU A 879 -19.27 -6.95 -39.05
CA LEU A 879 -19.64 -6.77 -40.46
C LEU A 879 -18.77 -7.62 -41.42
N LYS A 880 -17.49 -7.81 -41.10
CA LYS A 880 -16.60 -8.68 -41.88
C LYS A 880 -16.95 -10.16 -41.68
N SER A 881 -17.42 -10.54 -40.50
CA SER A 881 -17.86 -11.90 -40.21
C SER A 881 -19.20 -12.24 -40.87
N SER A 882 -20.13 -11.28 -40.98
CA SER A 882 -21.42 -11.47 -41.64
C SER A 882 -21.31 -11.58 -43.16
N LYS A 883 -20.26 -11.00 -43.78
CA LYS A 883 -19.97 -11.15 -45.21
C LYS A 883 -19.29 -12.48 -45.57
N ARG A 884 -18.84 -13.26 -44.58
CA ARG A 884 -18.19 -14.58 -44.76
C ARG A 884 -19.12 -15.76 -44.44
N LYS A 885 -20.30 -15.49 -43.89
CA LYS A 885 -21.43 -16.42 -43.83
C LYS A 885 -22.31 -16.16 -45.03
#